data_AF-A0A8H5HY97-F1
#
_entry.id   AF-A0A8H5HY97-F1
#
_cell.length_a   1.000
_cell.length_b   1.000
_cell.length_c   1.000
_cell.angle_alpha   90.00
_cell.angle_beta   90.00
_cell.angle_gamma   90.00
#
_symmetry.space_group_name_H-M   'P 1'
#
loop_
_entity.id
_entity.type
_entity.pdbx_description
1 polymer ?
#
loop_
_entity_poly.entity_id
_entity_poly.type
_entity_poly.pdbx_seq_one_letter_code
_entity_poly.pdbx_strand_id
1 'polypeptide(L)'
;MFWSRQILAGSLLGTCALFFYLFFSGLNRPFQPFSLQPPLLSYGFPDFSHFLSLETLSPDKFPLDNIHRRVILVGDIHGMFKQLHHLLTTVSYDPSSDVLISVGDIVAKGPYSGSMGVLDFMSSHNITAVRGNHDQMVIEWRAWLDWIHSLHGGSRWLSAVRERWKEAQRHGVDDVDKWVAKQTKLDKKYWKFWKKLPNGWKLFGDHFSIAENMTHEQYEYMLQRPLMLHVPHAHTFIVHAGILASDPNYNPGHKRQPLAHVPKLPKGDESVIGERDRINALRELQELAILSDVPQNTIPWNTLNMRRLLDSEVTRTKEGTPWKKLYNRDMRRCAGFSATDSSFLPCYPSTVVYGHIASQGLDIDRWSIGLDSGCVNNHRMSALVLGGKLAAKFPAFAENEVSRDTNIDGGSSIKFGDSGHGKIYSVSCDQFKKAAGIAGGLYLAHGYLHARLEEVKERIESERLARDILQRRYEQTQEDVGYTVMALLSNLGEQILEEMDVEAIIGELQTMSNKNSAGSDSLSASVSSSASESSTLSTSGLRGWVEATAETQTQAGYSSSEDTSSVMSGSFITNLSTASESEPSSSSASVASLPSNSSSGPISSTSRTKAQLWNSVKLLTFTRTVTTIYSITLLSLLTLAQLTILARIKYVHAIKHMSVEEDQEAELQSEMSMPNMLLTALKVRFGFPQQPLFKTLFPSAHNLLFAGDDEDDEGFGFEPSSLDVPFETLSADYLTLSYFLLHIGWKDLSTRVQPAVEEVLEGVSLKTRLSKTDVHRVLKDIMQRISLDGSFDSFLLPRSEEMVGNVLVLGGRDDHDPSSSLDELLKESRAIFSSRVFSDLLDSCVNWAVDSLMDSLEAEGRIFAPGDETEPPRVRLASILPPLASWSRNCLLALPSELADGLLAKNETRTFSAWIWAKFESEV
;
A
#
# COMPACT_ATOMS: atom_id res chain seq x y z
N MET A 1 -26.56 34.66 44.01
CA MET A 1 -27.81 34.84 43.22
C MET A 1 -27.89 36.32 42.88
N PHE A 2 -27.71 36.79 41.64
CA PHE A 2 -28.70 36.64 40.56
C PHE A 2 -28.11 36.71 39.12
N TRP A 3 -26.79 36.68 38.95
CA TRP A 3 -26.13 36.87 37.64
C TRP A 3 -25.56 35.59 36.99
N SER A 4 -25.59 34.45 37.68
CA SER A 4 -24.99 33.18 37.22
C SER A 4 -25.97 32.25 36.48
N ARG A 5 -27.07 32.77 35.92
CA ARG A 5 -28.15 31.95 35.34
C ARG A 5 -28.55 32.26 33.88
N GLN A 6 -27.94 33.25 33.22
CA GLN A 6 -28.20 33.52 31.79
C GLN A 6 -27.10 32.99 30.84
N ILE A 7 -25.88 32.74 31.33
CA ILE A 7 -24.76 32.27 30.46
C ILE A 7 -24.88 30.76 30.13
N LEU A 8 -25.47 29.96 31.03
CA LEU A 8 -25.67 28.52 30.80
C LEU A 8 -26.80 28.18 29.81
N ALA A 9 -27.72 29.11 29.51
CA ALA A 9 -28.79 28.89 28.55
C ALA A 9 -28.35 29.07 27.08
N GLY A 10 -27.34 29.92 26.82
CA GLY A 10 -26.80 30.14 25.48
C GLY A 10 -25.93 28.98 24.98
N SER A 11 -25.22 28.30 25.88
CA SER A 11 -24.31 27.20 25.52
C SER A 11 -25.04 25.96 25.01
N LEU A 12 -26.12 25.52 25.68
CA LEU A 12 -26.89 24.34 25.26
C LEU A 12 -27.66 24.52 23.94
N LEU A 13 -28.04 25.76 23.58
CA LEU A 13 -28.69 26.02 22.29
C LEU A 13 -27.68 26.03 21.13
N GLY A 14 -26.44 26.46 21.38
CA GLY A 14 -25.36 26.42 20.39
C GLY A 14 -24.92 24.99 20.05
N THR A 15 -24.76 24.13 21.05
CA THR A 15 -24.31 22.73 20.83
C THR A 15 -25.38 21.88 20.14
N CYS A 16 -26.65 22.00 20.51
CA CYS A 16 -27.75 21.30 19.84
C CYS A 16 -27.95 21.75 18.37
N ALA A 17 -27.74 23.04 18.06
CA ALA A 17 -27.81 23.54 16.69
C ALA A 17 -26.63 23.02 15.82
N LEU A 18 -25.42 22.93 16.38
CA LEU A 18 -24.27 22.35 15.69
C LEU A 18 -24.48 20.86 15.40
N PHE A 19 -25.02 20.11 16.37
CA PHE A 19 -25.31 18.68 16.21
C PHE A 19 -26.38 18.43 15.14
N PHE A 20 -27.47 19.22 15.13
CA PHE A 20 -28.49 19.10 14.07
C PHE A 20 -27.96 19.47 12.68
N TYR A 21 -27.09 20.47 12.57
CA TYR A 21 -26.49 20.85 11.30
C TYR A 21 -25.55 19.77 10.77
N LEU A 22 -24.69 19.20 11.61
CA LEU A 22 -23.77 18.13 11.23
C LEU A 22 -24.50 16.81 10.91
N PHE A 23 -25.53 16.44 11.68
CA PHE A 23 -26.27 15.19 11.47
C PHE A 23 -27.12 15.19 10.18
N PHE A 24 -27.73 16.32 9.81
CA PHE A 24 -28.47 16.44 8.54
C PHE A 24 -27.58 16.76 7.33
N SER A 25 -26.39 17.33 7.51
CA SER A 25 -25.42 17.53 6.41
C SER A 25 -24.79 16.23 5.91
N GLY A 26 -24.74 15.18 6.74
CA GLY A 26 -24.18 13.87 6.37
C GLY A 26 -25.07 13.02 5.47
N LEU A 27 -26.39 13.24 5.46
CA LEU A 27 -27.38 12.35 4.82
C LEU A 27 -27.73 12.70 3.36
N ASN A 28 -27.08 13.70 2.77
CA ASN A 28 -27.35 14.16 1.40
C ASN A 28 -26.12 14.18 0.46
N ARG A 29 -25.14 13.30 0.70
CA ARG A 29 -24.19 12.92 -0.36
C ARG A 29 -24.77 11.73 -1.12
N PRO A 30 -25.10 11.84 -2.42
CA PRO A 30 -25.44 10.66 -3.21
C PRO A 30 -24.22 9.73 -3.25
N PHE A 31 -24.44 8.44 -3.03
CA PHE A 31 -23.44 7.40 -3.30
C PHE A 31 -23.01 7.51 -4.78
N GLN A 32 -21.82 8.02 -5.04
CA GLN A 32 -21.13 7.72 -6.29
C GLN A 32 -20.52 6.32 -6.17
N PRO A 33 -20.71 5.43 -7.15
CA PRO A 33 -20.15 4.10 -7.10
C PRO A 33 -18.62 4.18 -7.15
N PHE A 34 -17.96 3.31 -6.39
CA PHE A 34 -16.51 3.10 -6.46
C PHE A 34 -16.13 2.74 -7.92
N SER A 35 -15.58 3.71 -8.64
CA SER A 35 -15.17 3.52 -10.03
C SER A 35 -13.75 2.94 -10.07
N LEU A 36 -13.70 1.61 -10.23
CA LEU A 36 -12.59 0.82 -10.78
C LEU A 36 -11.19 0.99 -10.15
N GLN A 37 -10.65 -0.15 -9.74
CA GLN A 37 -9.28 -0.36 -9.28
C GLN A 37 -8.23 0.34 -10.17
N PRO A 38 -7.12 0.85 -9.62
CA PRO A 38 -5.93 1.08 -10.42
C PRO A 38 -5.50 -0.26 -11.07
N PRO A 39 -4.92 -0.24 -12.28
CA PRO A 39 -4.68 -1.45 -13.03
C PRO A 39 -3.71 -2.39 -12.30
N LEU A 40 -4.05 -3.68 -12.38
CA LEU A 40 -3.19 -4.85 -12.21
C LEU A 40 -1.69 -4.52 -12.22
N LEU A 41 -0.99 -4.90 -11.14
CA LEU A 41 0.46 -4.81 -10.99
C LEU A 41 1.15 -5.68 -12.06
N SER A 42 1.29 -5.12 -13.25
CA SER A 42 2.01 -5.70 -14.37
C SER A 42 3.50 -5.70 -14.03
N TYR A 43 4.16 -6.85 -14.25
CA TYR A 43 5.63 -6.94 -14.22
C TYR A 43 6.32 -6.11 -15.34
N GLY A 44 5.53 -5.46 -16.21
CA GLY A 44 5.99 -4.51 -17.23
C GLY A 44 6.52 -3.19 -16.67
N PHE A 45 7.07 -2.36 -17.54
CA PHE A 45 7.54 -1.01 -17.20
C PHE A 45 6.33 -0.07 -16.96
N PRO A 46 6.38 0.90 -16.02
CA PRO A 46 5.24 1.76 -15.71
C PRO A 46 4.75 2.58 -16.90
N ASP A 47 3.43 2.76 -17.01
CA ASP A 47 2.83 3.62 -18.04
C ASP A 47 2.84 5.09 -17.58
N PHE A 48 3.71 5.89 -18.20
CA PHE A 48 3.80 7.33 -17.98
C PHE A 48 2.81 8.15 -18.83
N SER A 49 1.97 7.51 -19.65
CA SER A 49 1.02 8.19 -20.55
C SER A 49 -0.32 8.54 -19.90
N HIS A 50 -0.49 8.30 -18.60
CA HIS A 50 -1.69 8.66 -17.85
C HIS A 50 -1.70 10.14 -17.45
N PHE A 51 -2.57 10.93 -18.09
CA PHE A 51 -2.77 12.35 -17.80
C PHE A 51 -4.26 12.68 -17.59
N LEU A 52 -4.54 13.56 -16.64
CA LEU A 52 -5.79 14.31 -16.62
C LEU A 52 -5.68 15.45 -17.63
N SER A 53 -6.33 15.34 -18.78
CA SER A 53 -6.14 16.31 -19.87
C SER A 53 -6.74 17.69 -19.59
N LEU A 54 -7.89 17.74 -18.92
CA LEU A 54 -8.68 18.97 -18.73
C LEU A 54 -9.51 18.93 -17.43
N GLU A 55 -9.52 20.02 -16.68
CA GLU A 55 -10.58 20.33 -15.69
C GLU A 55 -11.30 21.62 -16.10
N THR A 56 -12.63 21.66 -15.92
CA THR A 56 -13.44 22.87 -16.16
C THR A 56 -13.80 23.53 -14.83
N LEU A 57 -13.48 24.81 -14.66
CA LEU A 57 -13.73 25.54 -13.41
C LEU A 57 -15.07 26.29 -13.44
N SER A 58 -15.88 26.10 -12.41
CA SER A 58 -17.13 26.83 -12.20
C SER A 58 -16.89 28.28 -11.72
N PRO A 59 -17.91 29.16 -11.78
CA PRO A 59 -17.85 30.51 -11.21
C PRO A 59 -17.45 30.57 -9.73
N ASP A 60 -17.80 29.55 -8.93
CA ASP A 60 -17.42 29.47 -7.52
C ASP A 60 -15.93 29.16 -7.31
N LYS A 61 -15.33 28.37 -8.22
CA LYS A 61 -13.89 28.09 -8.28
C LYS A 61 -13.09 29.20 -8.97
N PHE A 62 -13.72 30.05 -9.78
CA PHE A 62 -13.07 31.19 -10.44
C PHE A 62 -13.93 32.48 -10.36
N PRO A 63 -14.07 33.08 -9.16
CA PRO A 63 -14.95 34.22 -8.94
C PRO A 63 -14.35 35.53 -9.49
N LEU A 64 -14.93 36.06 -10.57
CA LEU A 64 -14.57 37.36 -11.14
C LEU A 64 -15.49 38.50 -10.69
N ASP A 65 -16.80 38.26 -10.65
CA ASP A 65 -17.81 39.30 -10.38
C ASP A 65 -18.03 39.58 -8.89
N ASN A 66 -17.43 38.77 -8.00
CA ASN A 66 -17.60 38.90 -6.56
C ASN A 66 -16.61 39.94 -5.99
N ILE A 67 -17.11 41.03 -5.40
CA ILE A 67 -16.26 42.09 -4.84
C ILE A 67 -15.48 41.68 -3.58
N HIS A 68 -15.85 40.57 -2.94
CA HIS A 68 -15.26 40.03 -1.72
C HIS A 68 -14.32 38.83 -1.96
N ARG A 69 -14.29 38.26 -3.17
CA ARG A 69 -13.43 37.12 -3.53
C ARG A 69 -12.59 37.47 -4.75
N ARG A 70 -11.33 37.04 -4.79
CA ARG A 70 -10.42 37.28 -5.92
C ARG A 70 -9.68 36.01 -6.30
N VAL A 71 -9.26 35.93 -7.55
CA VAL A 71 -8.39 34.85 -8.05
C VAL A 71 -6.95 35.36 -8.10
N ILE A 72 -6.01 34.55 -7.64
CA ILE A 72 -4.58 34.82 -7.62
C ILE A 72 -3.91 33.70 -8.41
N LEU A 73 -3.49 33.98 -9.64
CA LEU A 73 -2.74 33.06 -10.48
C LEU A 73 -1.25 33.30 -10.28
N VAL A 74 -0.46 32.29 -9.90
CA VAL A 74 0.98 32.38 -9.65
C VAL A 74 1.75 31.68 -10.77
N GLY A 75 2.86 32.30 -11.19
CA GLY A 75 3.84 31.73 -12.13
C GLY A 75 4.59 30.51 -11.60
N ASP A 76 5.54 30.01 -12.39
CA ASP A 76 6.41 28.87 -12.05
C ASP A 76 7.10 29.07 -10.69
N ILE A 77 6.98 28.06 -9.81
CA ILE A 77 7.37 28.17 -8.40
C ILE A 77 8.76 27.56 -8.18
N HIS A 78 9.05 26.42 -8.80
CA HIS A 78 10.34 25.71 -8.72
C HIS A 78 10.86 25.53 -7.28
N GLY A 79 9.98 25.19 -6.34
CA GLY A 79 10.35 25.03 -4.92
C GLY A 79 10.85 26.31 -4.24
N MET A 80 10.60 27.51 -4.78
CA MET A 80 11.02 28.79 -4.18
C MET A 80 10.07 29.22 -3.06
N PHE A 81 9.90 28.36 -2.04
CA PHE A 81 8.90 28.48 -0.97
C PHE A 81 8.89 29.84 -0.25
N LYS A 82 10.09 30.39 0.05
CA LYS A 82 10.22 31.68 0.73
C LYS A 82 9.68 32.83 -0.13
N GLN A 83 9.90 32.77 -1.44
CA GLN A 83 9.44 33.75 -2.42
C GLN A 83 7.94 33.61 -2.67
N LEU A 84 7.41 32.37 -2.70
CA LEU A 84 5.96 32.12 -2.73
C LEU A 84 5.29 32.75 -1.51
N HIS A 85 5.76 32.46 -0.29
CA HIS A 85 5.23 33.04 0.93
C HIS A 85 5.33 34.58 0.93
N HIS A 86 6.45 35.15 0.46
CA HIS A 86 6.61 36.60 0.34
C HIS A 86 5.63 37.22 -0.67
N LEU A 87 5.36 36.54 -1.80
CA LEU A 87 4.37 36.97 -2.79
C LEU A 87 2.95 36.93 -2.22
N LEU A 88 2.59 35.82 -1.56
CA LEU A 88 1.30 35.66 -0.85
C LEU A 88 1.12 36.72 0.25
N THR A 89 2.18 37.05 1.00
CA THR A 89 2.18 38.15 1.98
C THR A 89 1.98 39.52 1.29
N THR A 90 2.65 39.75 0.16
CA THR A 90 2.60 41.01 -0.61
C THR A 90 1.22 41.27 -1.21
N VAL A 91 0.50 40.22 -1.64
CA VAL A 91 -0.91 40.32 -2.04
C VAL A 91 -1.88 40.26 -0.87
N SER A 92 -1.38 39.98 0.35
CA SER A 92 -2.16 39.74 1.56
C SER A 92 -3.20 38.64 1.36
N TYR A 93 -2.75 37.47 0.90
CA TYR A 93 -3.57 36.28 0.62
C TYR A 93 -4.34 35.81 1.86
N ASP A 94 -5.62 35.52 1.67
CA ASP A 94 -6.52 34.95 2.66
C ASP A 94 -7.24 33.72 2.08
N PRO A 95 -6.96 32.49 2.57
CA PRO A 95 -7.54 31.27 2.02
C PRO A 95 -9.07 31.14 2.25
N SER A 96 -9.67 31.99 3.11
CA SER A 96 -11.12 31.98 3.34
C SER A 96 -11.91 32.77 2.29
N SER A 97 -11.26 33.68 1.56
CA SER A 97 -11.90 34.56 0.57
C SER A 97 -11.28 34.48 -0.83
N ASP A 98 -9.98 34.21 -0.92
CA ASP A 98 -9.23 34.15 -2.17
C ASP A 98 -9.20 32.74 -2.77
N VAL A 99 -9.05 32.66 -4.10
CA VAL A 99 -8.69 31.42 -4.79
C VAL A 99 -7.25 31.52 -5.29
N LEU A 100 -6.40 30.60 -4.88
CA LEU A 100 -5.02 30.46 -5.36
C LEU A 100 -4.94 29.42 -6.46
N ILE A 101 -4.31 29.77 -7.59
CA ILE A 101 -4.08 28.88 -8.73
C ILE A 101 -2.60 28.96 -9.17
N SER A 102 -1.95 27.84 -9.45
CA SER A 102 -0.59 27.82 -10.05
C SER A 102 -0.61 27.42 -11.53
N VAL A 103 0.27 28.05 -12.34
CA VAL A 103 0.51 27.66 -13.76
C VAL A 103 1.48 26.48 -13.92
N GLY A 104 1.77 25.73 -12.85
CA GLY A 104 2.64 24.55 -12.86
C GLY A 104 4.10 24.85 -12.58
N ASP A 105 4.94 23.84 -12.75
CA ASP A 105 6.35 23.81 -12.33
C ASP A 105 6.48 24.22 -10.87
N ILE A 106 5.78 23.45 -10.04
CA ILE A 106 5.66 23.61 -8.59
C ILE A 106 7.00 23.31 -7.91
N VAL A 107 7.73 22.30 -8.41
CA VAL A 107 8.92 21.72 -7.79
C VAL A 107 10.16 21.67 -8.69
N ALA A 108 11.27 21.17 -8.13
CA ALA A 108 12.61 21.05 -8.76
C ALA A 108 13.23 22.40 -9.16
N LYS A 109 14.48 22.38 -9.64
CA LYS A 109 15.33 23.56 -9.99
C LYS A 109 15.75 24.46 -8.83
N GLY A 110 14.84 24.78 -7.90
CA GLY A 110 15.17 25.52 -6.67
C GLY A 110 15.65 24.61 -5.55
N PRO A 111 15.80 25.14 -4.33
CA PRO A 111 16.28 24.37 -3.17
C PRO A 111 15.39 23.16 -2.86
N TYR A 112 16.00 22.01 -2.59
CA TYR A 112 15.29 20.77 -2.25
C TYR A 112 14.29 20.96 -1.09
N SER A 113 14.72 21.55 0.03
CA SER A 113 13.85 21.84 1.18
C SER A 113 12.71 22.80 0.86
N GLY A 114 12.91 23.68 -0.12
CA GLY A 114 11.86 24.55 -0.64
C GLY A 114 10.87 23.81 -1.55
N SER A 115 11.33 22.83 -2.34
CA SER A 115 10.43 21.96 -3.12
C SER A 115 9.51 21.15 -2.21
N MET A 116 10.04 20.59 -1.12
CA MET A 116 9.22 19.87 -0.13
C MET A 116 8.22 20.80 0.55
N GLY A 117 8.65 21.98 1.06
CA GLY A 117 7.74 22.94 1.69
C GLY A 117 6.66 23.51 0.75
N VAL A 118 6.94 23.63 -0.55
CA VAL A 118 5.89 23.95 -1.54
C VAL A 118 4.92 22.77 -1.71
N LEU A 119 5.40 21.52 -1.80
CA LEU A 119 4.50 20.35 -1.87
C LEU A 119 3.58 20.29 -0.65
N ASP A 120 4.14 20.40 0.56
CA ASP A 120 3.37 20.39 1.82
C ASP A 120 2.28 21.47 1.82
N PHE A 121 2.61 22.70 1.45
CA PHE A 121 1.65 23.80 1.38
C PHE A 121 0.56 23.56 0.33
N MET A 122 0.96 23.10 -0.87
CA MET A 122 0.05 22.92 -2.00
C MET A 122 -0.90 21.72 -1.81
N SER A 123 -0.42 20.61 -1.23
CA SER A 123 -1.23 19.42 -0.97
C SER A 123 -2.18 19.60 0.21
N SER A 124 -1.69 20.10 1.35
CA SER A 124 -2.49 20.29 2.58
C SER A 124 -3.68 21.23 2.39
N HIS A 125 -3.58 22.20 1.47
CA HIS A 125 -4.66 23.12 1.12
C HIS A 125 -5.37 22.76 -0.20
N ASN A 126 -5.00 21.64 -0.84
CA ASN A 126 -5.45 21.20 -2.16
C ASN A 126 -5.51 22.34 -3.21
N ILE A 127 -4.43 23.12 -3.30
CA ILE A 127 -4.36 24.29 -4.17
C ILE A 127 -4.52 23.89 -5.64
N THR A 128 -5.38 24.59 -6.38
CA THR A 128 -5.61 24.30 -7.80
C THR A 128 -4.34 24.62 -8.61
N ALA A 129 -3.94 23.74 -9.51
CA ALA A 129 -2.76 23.96 -10.35
C ALA A 129 -2.88 23.16 -11.65
N VAL A 130 -2.27 23.65 -12.73
CA VAL A 130 -1.94 22.79 -13.87
C VAL A 130 -0.60 22.09 -13.64
N ARG A 131 -0.42 20.92 -14.26
CA ARG A 131 0.84 20.17 -14.22
C ARG A 131 1.89 20.82 -15.12
N GLY A 132 3.07 21.09 -14.58
CA GLY A 132 4.24 21.53 -15.34
C GLY A 132 5.12 20.39 -15.85
N ASN A 133 6.10 20.72 -16.70
CA ASN A 133 7.01 19.71 -17.25
C ASN A 133 8.02 19.19 -16.21
N HIS A 134 8.34 19.98 -15.18
CA HIS A 134 9.16 19.53 -14.06
C HIS A 134 8.34 18.69 -13.08
N ASP A 135 7.05 19.02 -12.91
CA ASP A 135 6.11 18.25 -12.08
C ASP A 135 5.90 16.83 -12.64
N GLN A 136 5.64 16.73 -13.95
CA GLN A 136 5.51 15.44 -14.64
C GLN A 136 6.75 14.55 -14.46
N MET A 137 7.96 15.12 -14.58
CA MET A 137 9.21 14.38 -14.36
C MET A 137 9.33 13.81 -12.93
N VAL A 138 8.81 14.50 -11.90
CA VAL A 138 8.80 13.97 -10.52
C VAL A 138 7.80 12.82 -10.39
N ILE A 139 6.62 12.93 -10.99
CA ILE A 139 5.61 11.86 -11.02
C ILE A 139 6.18 10.60 -11.68
N GLU A 140 6.81 10.74 -12.85
CA GLU A 140 7.44 9.63 -13.57
C GLU A 140 8.57 8.98 -12.76
N TRP A 141 9.40 9.78 -12.09
CA TRP A 141 10.42 9.27 -11.17
C TRP A 141 9.84 8.48 -10.00
N ARG A 142 8.72 8.94 -9.43
CA ARG A 142 8.07 8.23 -8.31
C ARG A 142 7.48 6.90 -8.76
N ALA A 143 6.73 6.88 -9.86
CA ALA A 143 6.23 5.65 -10.46
C ALA A 143 7.35 4.66 -10.82
N TRP A 144 8.50 5.15 -11.30
CA TRP A 144 9.69 4.32 -11.55
C TRP A 144 10.32 3.77 -10.26
N LEU A 145 10.39 4.57 -9.19
CA LEU A 145 10.91 4.15 -7.88
C LEU A 145 10.05 3.04 -7.27
N ASP A 146 8.73 3.24 -7.22
CA ASP A 146 7.79 2.26 -6.69
C ASP A 146 7.85 0.94 -7.47
N TRP A 147 7.99 1.03 -8.81
CA TRP A 147 8.24 -0.14 -9.65
C TRP A 147 9.57 -0.83 -9.35
N ILE A 148 10.68 -0.09 -9.24
CA ILE A 148 11.99 -0.68 -8.90
C ILE A 148 11.96 -1.35 -7.53
N HIS A 149 11.26 -0.79 -6.54
CA HIS A 149 11.08 -1.39 -5.23
C HIS A 149 10.25 -2.69 -5.29
N SER A 150 9.25 -2.77 -6.17
CA SER A 150 8.46 -4.00 -6.38
C SER A 150 9.26 -5.18 -7.00
N LEU A 151 10.37 -4.90 -7.68
CA LEU A 151 11.17 -5.94 -8.34
C LEU A 151 12.11 -6.65 -7.35
N HIS A 152 12.15 -7.99 -7.41
CA HIS A 152 13.02 -8.80 -6.55
C HIS A 152 14.51 -8.39 -6.65
N GLY A 153 15.04 -7.86 -5.54
CA GLY A 153 16.40 -7.33 -5.40
C GLY A 153 16.59 -5.88 -5.87
N GLY A 154 15.53 -5.17 -6.28
CA GLY A 154 15.59 -3.79 -6.77
C GLY A 154 15.89 -2.78 -5.67
N SER A 155 15.21 -2.86 -4.52
CA SER A 155 15.50 -2.02 -3.34
C SER A 155 16.95 -2.22 -2.85
N ARG A 156 17.42 -3.47 -2.80
CA ARG A 156 18.82 -3.79 -2.42
C ARG A 156 19.83 -3.21 -3.42
N TRP A 157 19.52 -3.22 -4.72
CA TRP A 157 20.34 -2.54 -5.72
C TRP A 157 20.35 -1.03 -5.51
N LEU A 158 19.18 -0.38 -5.39
CA LEU A 158 19.08 1.07 -5.30
C LEU A 158 19.82 1.60 -4.06
N SER A 159 19.64 0.98 -2.89
CA SER A 159 20.39 1.30 -1.67
C SER A 159 21.90 1.12 -1.85
N ALA A 160 22.34 0.04 -2.51
CA ALA A 160 23.76 -0.19 -2.79
C ALA A 160 24.34 0.78 -3.83
N VAL A 161 23.54 1.34 -4.74
CA VAL A 161 23.96 2.44 -5.62
C VAL A 161 24.02 3.75 -4.84
N ARG A 162 23.03 4.04 -3.99
CA ARG A 162 22.95 5.26 -3.17
C ARG A 162 24.17 5.39 -2.25
N GLU A 163 24.60 4.32 -1.59
CA GLU A 163 25.79 4.38 -0.72
C GLU A 163 27.10 4.55 -1.51
N ARG A 164 27.26 3.86 -2.64
CA ARG A 164 28.40 4.08 -3.55
C ARG A 164 28.44 5.52 -4.09
N TRP A 165 27.28 6.17 -4.26
CA TRP A 165 27.22 7.58 -4.67
C TRP A 165 27.67 8.51 -3.53
N LYS A 166 27.15 8.31 -2.30
CA LYS A 166 27.62 9.04 -1.10
C LYS A 166 29.13 8.90 -0.88
N GLU A 167 29.68 7.70 -1.07
CA GLU A 167 31.11 7.46 -1.01
C GLU A 167 31.88 8.22 -2.10
N ALA A 168 31.39 8.22 -3.34
CA ALA A 168 32.00 9.00 -4.42
C ALA A 168 31.97 10.51 -4.16
N GLN A 169 30.88 11.03 -3.58
CA GLN A 169 30.79 12.43 -3.13
C GLN A 169 31.81 12.74 -2.02
N ARG A 170 32.02 11.83 -1.04
CA ARG A 170 33.09 11.95 -0.03
C ARG A 170 34.49 12.00 -0.66
N HIS A 171 34.68 11.42 -1.84
CA HIS A 171 35.92 11.49 -2.62
C HIS A 171 35.97 12.64 -3.66
N GLY A 172 35.05 13.62 -3.59
CA GLY A 172 35.05 14.80 -4.46
C GLY A 172 34.55 14.55 -5.89
N VAL A 173 33.66 13.57 -6.08
CA VAL A 173 32.97 13.37 -7.36
C VAL A 173 31.63 14.12 -7.35
N ASP A 174 31.59 15.26 -8.02
CA ASP A 174 30.40 16.12 -8.06
C ASP A 174 29.49 15.85 -9.27
N ASP A 175 30.00 15.21 -10.32
CA ASP A 175 29.27 14.96 -11.57
C ASP A 175 28.57 13.60 -11.56
N VAL A 176 27.31 13.62 -11.13
CA VAL A 176 26.47 12.42 -11.01
C VAL A 176 26.24 11.72 -12.35
N ASP A 177 26.05 12.46 -13.45
CA ASP A 177 25.77 11.87 -14.76
C ASP A 177 26.99 11.09 -15.28
N LYS A 178 28.20 11.66 -15.16
CA LYS A 178 29.45 10.96 -15.48
C LYS A 178 29.68 9.76 -14.58
N TRP A 179 29.35 9.87 -13.29
CA TRP A 179 29.49 8.76 -12.35
C TRP A 179 28.53 7.61 -12.67
N VAL A 180 27.24 7.89 -12.90
CA VAL A 180 26.23 6.91 -13.31
C VAL A 180 26.62 6.22 -14.61
N ALA A 181 27.09 6.97 -15.62
CA ALA A 181 27.56 6.42 -16.89
C ALA A 181 28.80 5.52 -16.74
N LYS A 182 29.65 5.76 -15.73
CA LYS A 182 30.78 4.90 -15.37
C LYS A 182 30.30 3.64 -14.62
N GLN A 183 29.43 3.78 -13.61
CA GLN A 183 28.90 2.65 -12.83
C GLN A 183 28.11 1.67 -13.69
N THR A 184 27.27 2.17 -14.61
CA THR A 184 26.50 1.36 -15.59
C THR A 184 27.38 0.39 -16.39
N LYS A 185 28.66 0.72 -16.61
CA LYS A 185 29.62 -0.12 -17.34
C LYS A 185 30.41 -1.09 -16.43
N LEU A 186 30.60 -0.73 -15.16
CA LEU A 186 31.39 -1.50 -14.19
C LEU A 186 30.55 -2.53 -13.43
N ASP A 187 29.33 -2.17 -13.07
CA ASP A 187 28.43 -2.96 -12.22
C ASP A 187 27.72 -4.07 -13.03
N LYS A 188 28.50 -5.06 -13.43
CA LYS A 188 28.00 -6.26 -14.13
C LYS A 188 27.04 -7.09 -13.25
N LYS A 189 27.13 -6.99 -11.92
CA LYS A 189 26.26 -7.73 -10.99
C LYS A 189 24.81 -7.28 -11.11
N TYR A 190 24.57 -5.97 -11.26
CA TYR A 190 23.23 -5.39 -11.30
C TYR A 190 22.84 -4.83 -12.68
N TRP A 191 23.47 -5.29 -13.78
CA TRP A 191 23.20 -4.78 -15.14
C TRP A 191 21.71 -4.75 -15.50
N LYS A 192 20.92 -5.72 -15.00
CA LYS A 192 19.47 -5.84 -15.25
C LYS A 192 18.67 -4.63 -14.75
N PHE A 193 19.14 -3.96 -13.69
CA PHE A 193 18.52 -2.75 -13.14
C PHE A 193 19.05 -1.48 -13.83
N TRP A 194 20.36 -1.43 -14.12
CA TRP A 194 20.93 -0.32 -14.88
C TRP A 194 20.31 -0.15 -16.27
N LYS A 195 19.91 -1.24 -16.96
CA LYS A 195 19.13 -1.16 -18.22
C LYS A 195 17.67 -0.74 -18.06
N LYS A 196 17.14 -0.63 -16.84
CA LYS A 196 15.77 -0.19 -16.54
C LYS A 196 15.69 1.32 -16.24
N LEU A 197 16.83 2.01 -16.10
CA LEU A 197 16.89 3.46 -15.99
C LEU A 197 16.62 4.10 -17.36
N PRO A 198 15.63 5.01 -17.52
CA PRO A 198 15.35 5.63 -18.81
C PRO A 198 16.49 6.52 -19.33
N ASN A 199 16.62 6.62 -20.65
CA ASN A 199 17.66 7.43 -21.28
C ASN A 199 17.47 8.92 -20.96
N GLY A 200 18.54 9.59 -20.52
CA GLY A 200 18.53 11.03 -20.20
C GLY A 200 18.01 11.39 -18.80
N TRP A 201 17.57 10.41 -18.01
CA TRP A 201 17.15 10.62 -16.63
C TRP A 201 18.36 10.72 -15.68
N LYS A 202 18.30 11.68 -14.75
CA LYS A 202 19.35 11.98 -13.77
C LYS A 202 19.08 11.34 -12.41
N LEU A 203 19.60 10.12 -12.21
CA LEU A 203 19.56 9.45 -10.91
C LEU A 203 20.27 10.32 -9.84
N PHE A 204 19.68 10.46 -8.65
CA PHE A 204 20.12 11.39 -7.59
C PHE A 204 20.14 12.89 -7.95
N GLY A 205 19.53 13.30 -9.06
CA GLY A 205 19.24 14.71 -9.33
C GLY A 205 17.99 15.21 -8.59
N ASP A 206 17.67 16.51 -8.70
CA ASP A 206 16.55 17.16 -8.00
C ASP A 206 15.24 16.36 -8.05
N HIS A 207 14.80 15.98 -9.26
CA HIS A 207 13.54 15.26 -9.47
C HIS A 207 13.51 13.91 -8.77
N PHE A 208 14.62 13.16 -8.83
CA PHE A 208 14.77 11.88 -8.15
C PHE A 208 14.67 12.07 -6.64
N SER A 209 15.41 13.03 -6.09
CA SER A 209 15.45 13.29 -4.65
C SER A 209 14.11 13.75 -4.10
N ILE A 210 13.34 14.53 -4.87
CA ILE A 210 11.96 14.92 -4.52
C ILE A 210 11.03 13.71 -4.59
N ALA A 211 11.06 12.93 -5.68
CA ALA A 211 10.23 11.73 -5.84
C ALA A 211 10.48 10.67 -4.76
N GLU A 212 11.75 10.48 -4.35
CA GLU A 212 12.18 9.54 -3.31
C GLU A 212 11.65 9.91 -1.92
N ASN A 213 11.43 11.20 -1.64
CA ASN A 213 11.08 11.69 -0.31
C ASN A 213 9.66 12.26 -0.21
N MET A 214 8.90 12.32 -1.31
CA MET A 214 7.51 12.78 -1.29
C MET A 214 6.58 11.76 -0.64
N THR A 215 5.56 12.23 0.07
CA THR A 215 4.53 11.36 0.66
C THR A 215 3.60 10.83 -0.43
N HIS A 216 2.83 9.77 -0.12
CA HIS A 216 1.83 9.26 -1.06
C HIS A 216 0.74 10.32 -1.35
N GLU A 217 0.30 11.08 -0.35
CA GLU A 217 -0.65 12.19 -0.51
C GLU A 217 -0.13 13.30 -1.44
N GLN A 218 1.14 13.68 -1.31
CA GLN A 218 1.79 14.65 -2.21
C GLN A 218 1.85 14.11 -3.64
N TYR A 219 2.10 12.80 -3.82
CA TYR A 219 2.11 12.15 -5.12
C TYR A 219 0.72 12.09 -5.75
N GLU A 220 -0.31 11.70 -4.99
CA GLU A 220 -1.71 11.72 -5.44
C GLU A 220 -2.20 13.13 -5.78
N TYR A 221 -1.84 14.14 -4.98
CA TYR A 221 -2.10 15.55 -5.27
C TYR A 221 -1.55 15.95 -6.66
N MET A 222 -0.29 15.55 -6.96
CA MET A 222 0.39 15.82 -8.23
C MET A 222 -0.25 15.04 -9.39
N LEU A 223 -0.62 13.77 -9.20
CA LEU A 223 -1.38 12.97 -10.17
C LEU A 223 -2.74 13.58 -10.49
N GLN A 224 -3.37 14.25 -9.53
CA GLN A 224 -4.66 14.92 -9.69
C GLN A 224 -4.56 16.29 -10.39
N ARG A 225 -3.36 16.85 -10.61
CA ARG A 225 -3.22 18.12 -11.35
C ARG A 225 -3.40 17.89 -12.87
N PRO A 226 -4.37 18.56 -13.53
CA PRO A 226 -4.61 18.43 -14.97
C PRO A 226 -3.56 19.17 -15.81
N LEU A 227 -3.47 18.83 -17.11
CA LEU A 227 -2.62 19.55 -18.06
C LEU A 227 -3.14 20.95 -18.39
N MET A 228 -4.46 21.14 -18.31
CA MET A 228 -5.17 22.35 -18.73
C MET A 228 -6.36 22.61 -17.80
N LEU A 229 -6.62 23.90 -17.50
CA LEU A 229 -7.86 24.36 -16.90
C LEU A 229 -8.62 25.19 -17.94
N HIS A 230 -9.91 24.92 -18.12
CA HIS A 230 -10.82 25.75 -18.92
C HIS A 230 -11.81 26.46 -17.99
N VAL A 231 -12.04 27.75 -18.25
CA VAL A 231 -12.90 28.61 -17.44
C VAL A 231 -13.93 29.26 -18.37
N PRO A 232 -15.06 28.59 -18.68
CA PRO A 232 -15.99 29.01 -19.73
C PRO A 232 -16.56 30.41 -19.49
N HIS A 233 -16.99 30.73 -18.28
CA HIS A 233 -17.56 32.05 -17.94
C HIS A 233 -16.54 33.20 -17.95
N ALA A 234 -15.25 32.88 -17.90
CA ALA A 234 -14.15 33.84 -18.00
C ALA A 234 -13.49 33.83 -19.39
N HIS A 235 -13.94 32.96 -20.29
CA HIS A 235 -13.38 32.76 -21.63
C HIS A 235 -11.86 32.65 -21.62
N THR A 236 -11.37 31.77 -20.73
CA THR A 236 -9.95 31.67 -20.40
C THR A 236 -9.50 30.21 -20.27
N PHE A 237 -8.28 29.96 -20.75
CA PHE A 237 -7.53 28.74 -20.48
C PHE A 237 -6.34 29.05 -19.58
N ILE A 238 -6.00 28.11 -18.69
CA ILE A 238 -4.75 28.13 -17.91
C ILE A 238 -4.01 26.85 -18.29
N VAL A 239 -2.77 26.98 -18.75
CA VAL A 239 -1.95 25.88 -19.26
C VAL A 239 -0.48 26.13 -18.91
N HIS A 240 0.34 25.10 -18.73
CA HIS A 240 1.73 25.34 -18.33
C HIS A 240 2.56 26.03 -19.41
N ALA A 241 2.67 25.45 -20.62
CA ALA A 241 3.54 26.01 -21.67
C ALA A 241 2.79 26.80 -22.76
N GLY A 242 1.66 26.29 -23.26
CA GLY A 242 0.87 26.96 -24.29
C GLY A 242 -0.07 26.04 -25.07
N ILE A 243 -1.00 26.67 -25.80
CA ILE A 243 -1.93 26.05 -26.76
C ILE A 243 -2.05 26.91 -28.02
N LEU A 244 -2.52 26.33 -29.11
CA LEU A 244 -2.77 27.01 -30.39
C LEU A 244 -4.25 27.27 -30.62
N ALA A 245 -4.56 28.42 -31.21
CA ALA A 245 -5.91 28.83 -31.59
C ALA A 245 -6.40 28.21 -32.92
N SER A 246 -5.47 27.71 -33.73
CA SER A 246 -5.71 27.19 -35.07
C SER A 246 -4.62 26.16 -35.42
N ASP A 247 -4.94 25.17 -36.26
CA ASP A 247 -3.95 24.23 -36.79
C ASP A 247 -3.04 24.99 -37.78
N PRO A 248 -1.72 25.07 -37.54
CA PRO A 248 -0.77 25.77 -38.40
C PRO A 248 -0.73 25.24 -39.85
N ASN A 249 -1.19 24.01 -40.11
CA ASN A 249 -1.23 23.41 -41.45
C ASN A 249 -2.30 24.00 -42.39
N TYR A 250 -3.26 24.78 -41.86
CA TYR A 250 -4.29 25.42 -42.67
C TYR A 250 -4.34 26.93 -42.43
N ASN A 251 -4.75 27.70 -43.45
CA ASN A 251 -5.06 29.11 -43.26
C ASN A 251 -6.15 29.29 -42.17
N PRO A 252 -6.10 30.30 -41.28
CA PRO A 252 -7.04 30.42 -40.15
C PRO A 252 -8.54 30.55 -40.52
N GLY A 253 -8.86 30.90 -41.77
CA GLY A 253 -10.25 30.92 -42.29
C GLY A 253 -10.67 29.62 -43.02
N HIS A 254 -9.86 28.56 -42.96
CA HIS A 254 -10.18 27.28 -43.60
C HIS A 254 -11.26 26.53 -42.82
N LYS A 255 -12.17 25.84 -43.52
CA LYS A 255 -13.33 25.11 -42.95
C LYS A 255 -13.05 23.99 -41.94
N ARG A 256 -11.78 23.70 -41.63
CA ARG A 256 -11.34 22.76 -40.58
C ARG A 256 -10.84 23.48 -39.31
N GLN A 257 -10.80 24.80 -39.31
CA GLN A 257 -10.33 25.59 -38.17
C GLN A 257 -11.50 25.86 -37.21
N PRO A 258 -11.32 25.67 -35.89
CA PRO A 258 -12.40 25.85 -34.91
C PRO A 258 -12.94 27.28 -34.85
N LEU A 259 -12.12 28.25 -35.26
CA LEU A 259 -12.47 29.67 -35.30
C LEU A 259 -13.08 30.13 -36.64
N ALA A 260 -13.05 29.31 -37.69
CA ALA A 260 -13.52 29.70 -39.03
C ALA A 260 -15.04 29.54 -39.23
N HIS A 261 -15.75 28.94 -38.28
CA HIS A 261 -17.19 28.70 -38.36
C HIS A 261 -17.86 28.78 -36.99
N VAL A 262 -19.11 29.26 -36.96
CA VAL A 262 -19.95 29.21 -35.77
C VAL A 262 -20.30 27.75 -35.46
N PRO A 263 -20.10 27.25 -34.21
CA PRO A 263 -20.55 25.92 -33.82
C PRO A 263 -22.07 25.75 -33.95
N LYS A 264 -22.54 24.49 -33.95
CA LYS A 264 -23.97 24.18 -33.95
C LYS A 264 -24.39 23.74 -32.55
N LEU A 265 -25.48 24.32 -32.05
CA LEU A 265 -26.09 23.87 -30.80
C LEU A 265 -26.73 22.47 -30.99
N PRO A 266 -26.77 21.63 -29.94
CA PRO A 266 -27.51 20.38 -29.96
C PRO A 266 -29.00 20.60 -30.28
N LYS A 267 -29.61 19.66 -31.02
CA LYS A 267 -31.04 19.74 -31.39
C LYS A 267 -31.92 19.55 -30.15
N GLY A 268 -32.45 20.64 -29.61
CA GLY A 268 -33.39 20.65 -28.49
C GLY A 268 -33.65 22.03 -27.89
N ASP A 269 -32.67 22.93 -27.96
CA ASP A 269 -32.64 24.18 -27.16
C ASP A 269 -32.84 25.50 -27.95
N GLU A 270 -33.02 25.45 -29.27
CA GLU A 270 -32.94 26.64 -30.14
C GLU A 270 -34.05 27.70 -29.91
N SER A 271 -35.12 27.39 -29.17
CA SER A 271 -36.33 28.25 -29.10
C SER A 271 -36.66 28.85 -27.73
N VAL A 272 -35.82 28.68 -26.70
CA VAL A 272 -36.11 29.15 -25.33
C VAL A 272 -34.97 29.97 -24.70
N ILE A 273 -33.75 29.90 -25.26
CA ILE A 273 -32.55 30.52 -24.69
C ILE A 273 -32.42 32.01 -25.11
N GLY A 274 -32.08 32.88 -24.16
CA GLY A 274 -31.81 34.30 -24.43
C GLY A 274 -30.51 34.50 -25.23
N GLU A 275 -30.46 35.54 -26.07
CA GLU A 275 -29.35 35.73 -27.03
C GLU A 275 -27.95 35.78 -26.37
N ARG A 276 -27.84 36.31 -25.15
CA ARG A 276 -26.58 36.31 -24.38
C ARG A 276 -26.15 34.89 -23.99
N ASP A 277 -27.08 34.09 -23.47
CA ASP A 277 -26.79 32.73 -23.02
C ASP A 277 -26.50 31.82 -24.22
N ARG A 278 -27.16 32.08 -25.36
CA ARG A 278 -26.89 31.45 -26.65
C ARG A 278 -25.47 31.75 -27.15
N ILE A 279 -25.02 33.00 -27.07
CA ILE A 279 -23.64 33.39 -27.43
C ILE A 279 -22.63 32.70 -26.49
N ASN A 280 -22.90 32.65 -25.19
CA ASN A 280 -22.04 31.97 -24.23
C ASN A 280 -21.90 30.47 -24.55
N ALA A 281 -23.01 29.77 -24.79
CA ALA A 281 -23.01 28.34 -25.14
C ALA A 281 -22.29 28.06 -26.47
N LEU A 282 -22.49 28.89 -27.49
CA LEU A 282 -21.76 28.79 -28.76
C LEU A 282 -20.26 29.03 -28.60
N ARG A 283 -19.87 29.90 -27.67
CA ARG A 283 -18.46 30.19 -27.38
C ARG A 283 -17.79 29.09 -26.56
N GLU A 284 -18.49 28.49 -25.62
CA GLU A 284 -18.02 27.29 -24.90
C GLU A 284 -17.74 26.14 -25.88
N LEU A 285 -18.66 25.88 -26.83
CA LEU A 285 -18.44 24.91 -27.91
C LEU A 285 -17.24 25.25 -28.80
N GLN A 286 -17.01 26.53 -29.08
CA GLN A 286 -15.85 27.00 -29.85
C GLN A 286 -14.54 26.83 -29.06
N GLU A 287 -14.55 27.09 -27.75
CA GLU A 287 -13.40 26.90 -26.87
C GLU A 287 -13.04 25.41 -26.73
N LEU A 288 -14.04 24.52 -26.60
CA LEU A 288 -13.82 23.07 -26.64
C LEU A 288 -13.29 22.60 -28.00
N ALA A 289 -13.70 23.23 -29.11
CA ALA A 289 -13.16 22.95 -30.43
C ALA A 289 -11.68 23.39 -30.57
N ILE A 290 -11.25 24.49 -29.92
CA ILE A 290 -9.81 24.84 -29.84
C ILE A 290 -9.01 23.72 -29.17
N LEU A 291 -9.53 23.11 -28.11
CA LEU A 291 -8.83 22.05 -27.38
C LEU A 291 -8.80 20.70 -28.12
N SER A 292 -9.81 20.41 -28.96
CA SER A 292 -10.01 19.10 -29.59
C SER A 292 -9.70 19.02 -31.08
N ASP A 293 -10.02 20.06 -31.87
CA ASP A 293 -9.82 20.06 -33.34
C ASP A 293 -8.39 20.47 -33.76
N VAL A 294 -7.60 21.06 -32.85
CA VAL A 294 -6.21 21.48 -33.10
C VAL A 294 -5.24 20.38 -32.65
N PRO A 295 -4.60 19.62 -33.56
CA PRO A 295 -3.88 18.40 -33.20
C PRO A 295 -2.71 18.61 -32.23
N GLN A 296 -2.10 19.81 -32.24
CA GLN A 296 -1.02 20.13 -31.34
C GLN A 296 -1.49 20.24 -29.87
N ASN A 297 -2.76 20.58 -29.62
CA ASN A 297 -3.31 20.74 -28.27
C ASN A 297 -3.69 19.39 -27.64
N THR A 298 -3.99 18.37 -28.45
CA THR A 298 -4.35 17.02 -27.97
C THR A 298 -3.15 16.16 -27.56
N ILE A 299 -1.92 16.66 -27.71
CA ILE A 299 -0.68 15.94 -27.40
C ILE A 299 -0.11 16.46 -26.06
N PRO A 300 -0.09 15.65 -24.98
CA PRO A 300 0.38 16.06 -23.65
C PRO A 300 1.80 16.65 -23.62
N TRP A 301 2.71 16.10 -24.45
CA TRP A 301 4.06 16.64 -24.54
C TRP A 301 4.07 18.08 -25.07
N ASN A 302 3.18 18.44 -26.00
CA ASN A 302 3.11 19.80 -26.51
C ASN A 302 2.62 20.79 -25.43
N THR A 303 1.50 20.50 -24.76
CA THR A 303 0.93 21.42 -23.75
C THR A 303 1.88 21.67 -22.56
N LEU A 304 2.77 20.71 -22.28
CA LEU A 304 3.84 20.81 -21.29
C LEU A 304 5.14 21.49 -21.80
N ASN A 305 5.40 21.54 -23.11
CA ASN A 305 6.71 21.93 -23.65
C ASN A 305 6.69 22.99 -24.77
N MET A 306 5.52 23.49 -25.16
CA MET A 306 5.36 24.39 -26.29
C MET A 306 6.05 25.75 -26.07
N ARG A 307 7.01 26.07 -26.93
CA ARG A 307 7.68 27.38 -26.96
C ARG A 307 7.53 28.04 -28.33
N ARG A 308 7.83 27.29 -29.39
CA ARG A 308 7.82 27.75 -30.77
C ARG A 308 7.28 26.68 -31.70
N LEU A 309 6.89 27.10 -32.90
CA LEU A 309 6.54 26.22 -34.01
C LEU A 309 7.54 26.39 -35.15
N LEU A 310 8.07 25.28 -35.65
CA LEU A 310 8.88 25.17 -36.86
C LEU A 310 8.17 24.15 -37.76
N ASP A 311 7.87 24.52 -39.01
CA ASP A 311 7.20 23.66 -39.99
C ASP A 311 5.95 22.93 -39.43
N SER A 312 5.05 23.71 -38.78
CA SER A 312 3.85 23.25 -38.07
C SER A 312 4.05 22.40 -36.81
N GLU A 313 5.29 21.98 -36.52
CA GLU A 313 5.64 21.14 -35.38
C GLU A 313 6.12 21.94 -34.17
N VAL A 314 5.81 21.44 -32.97
CA VAL A 314 6.18 22.10 -31.71
C VAL A 314 7.66 21.84 -31.37
N THR A 315 8.42 22.90 -31.12
CA THR A 315 9.85 22.81 -30.83
C THR A 315 10.26 23.55 -29.55
N ARG A 316 11.22 22.95 -28.84
CA ARG A 316 11.94 23.55 -27.70
C ARG A 316 13.18 24.36 -28.13
N THR A 317 13.52 24.36 -29.42
CA THR A 317 14.68 25.10 -29.96
C THR A 317 14.43 26.62 -29.98
N LYS A 318 15.45 27.40 -30.37
CA LYS A 318 15.32 28.85 -30.58
C LYS A 318 14.70 29.21 -31.93
N GLU A 319 14.54 28.23 -32.82
CA GLU A 319 14.08 28.39 -34.20
C GLU A 319 12.54 28.39 -34.26
N GLY A 320 12.00 28.87 -35.38
CA GLY A 320 10.55 28.96 -35.56
C GLY A 320 9.87 30.12 -34.83
N THR A 321 8.54 30.17 -34.94
CA THR A 321 7.68 31.27 -34.46
C THR A 321 7.14 30.99 -33.05
N PRO A 322 7.26 31.91 -32.08
CA PRO A 322 6.63 31.75 -30.75
C PRO A 322 5.12 31.54 -30.84
N TRP A 323 4.60 30.50 -30.17
CA TRP A 323 3.19 30.10 -30.26
C TRP A 323 2.23 31.26 -29.93
N LYS A 324 2.55 32.05 -28.88
CA LYS A 324 1.76 33.20 -28.43
C LYS A 324 1.51 34.23 -29.53
N LYS A 325 2.44 34.38 -30.49
CA LYS A 325 2.28 35.32 -31.62
C LYS A 325 1.23 34.83 -32.61
N LEU A 326 1.15 33.52 -32.83
CA LEU A 326 0.11 32.90 -33.65
C LEU A 326 -1.24 32.99 -32.94
N TYR A 327 -1.27 32.63 -31.65
CA TYR A 327 -2.47 32.73 -30.82
C TYR A 327 -3.07 34.15 -30.81
N ASN A 328 -2.28 35.17 -30.47
CA ASN A 328 -2.74 36.57 -30.47
C ASN A 328 -3.10 37.10 -31.88
N ARG A 329 -2.45 36.61 -32.95
CA ARG A 329 -2.82 36.97 -34.32
C ARG A 329 -4.22 36.49 -34.64
N ASP A 330 -4.56 35.27 -34.26
CA ASP A 330 -5.84 34.65 -34.58
C ASP A 330 -6.97 35.24 -33.70
N MET A 331 -6.70 35.42 -32.40
CA MET A 331 -7.65 36.09 -31.47
C MET A 331 -7.99 37.52 -31.89
N ARG A 332 -7.06 38.28 -32.49
CA ARG A 332 -7.34 39.62 -33.04
C ARG A 332 -8.26 39.63 -34.26
N ARG A 333 -8.54 38.47 -34.88
CA ARG A 333 -9.46 38.34 -36.01
C ARG A 333 -10.88 37.96 -35.59
N CYS A 334 -11.10 37.56 -34.34
CA CYS A 334 -12.42 37.28 -33.81
C CYS A 334 -13.27 38.55 -33.71
N ALA A 335 -14.40 38.59 -34.42
CA ALA A 335 -15.33 39.73 -34.48
C ALA A 335 -16.77 39.37 -34.09
N GLY A 336 -16.97 38.26 -33.38
CA GLY A 336 -18.25 37.72 -32.96
C GLY A 336 -18.95 36.87 -34.04
N PHE A 337 -19.98 36.12 -33.63
CA PHE A 337 -20.66 35.17 -34.53
C PHE A 337 -21.48 35.81 -35.66
N SER A 338 -21.74 37.12 -35.59
CA SER A 338 -22.41 37.90 -36.64
C SER A 338 -21.43 38.54 -37.65
N ALA A 339 -20.13 38.20 -37.60
CA ALA A 339 -19.13 38.71 -38.53
C ALA A 339 -19.43 38.27 -39.98
N THR A 340 -19.65 39.23 -40.86
CA THR A 340 -19.97 39.00 -42.30
C THR A 340 -18.81 39.33 -43.24
N ASP A 341 -17.76 40.01 -42.75
CA ASP A 341 -16.56 40.29 -43.53
C ASP A 341 -15.55 39.12 -43.45
N SER A 342 -15.16 38.64 -44.63
CA SER A 342 -14.12 37.64 -44.88
C SER A 342 -12.74 37.92 -44.26
N SER A 343 -12.43 39.17 -43.89
CA SER A 343 -11.16 39.51 -43.24
C SER A 343 -11.11 39.02 -41.78
N PHE A 344 -12.27 39.01 -41.11
CA PHE A 344 -12.46 38.55 -39.74
C PHE A 344 -12.89 37.08 -39.67
N LEU A 345 -12.93 36.55 -38.47
CA LEU A 345 -13.35 35.19 -38.14
C LEU A 345 -14.64 35.25 -37.29
N PRO A 346 -15.63 34.36 -37.55
CA PRO A 346 -16.86 34.29 -36.77
C PRO A 346 -16.62 33.57 -35.43
N CYS A 347 -15.84 34.23 -34.58
CA CYS A 347 -15.42 33.74 -33.28
C CYS A 347 -15.41 34.85 -32.24
N TYR A 348 -15.35 34.46 -30.97
CA TYR A 348 -14.98 35.35 -29.87
C TYR A 348 -13.58 35.00 -29.35
N PRO A 349 -12.79 35.99 -28.89
CA PRO A 349 -11.43 35.75 -28.45
C PRO A 349 -11.35 35.22 -27.01
N SER A 350 -10.46 34.28 -26.72
CA SER A 350 -10.29 33.70 -25.38
C SER A 350 -8.86 33.91 -24.87
N THR A 351 -8.68 34.15 -23.58
CA THR A 351 -7.38 34.46 -22.96
C THR A 351 -6.64 33.19 -22.57
N VAL A 352 -5.30 33.14 -22.72
CA VAL A 352 -4.45 32.07 -22.16
C VAL A 352 -3.56 32.64 -21.05
N VAL A 353 -3.52 31.98 -19.89
CA VAL A 353 -2.53 32.27 -18.83
C VAL A 353 -1.55 31.09 -18.74
N TYR A 354 -0.24 31.38 -18.71
CA TYR A 354 0.81 30.36 -18.83
C TYR A 354 2.11 30.68 -18.08
N GLY A 355 3.02 29.70 -18.05
CA GLY A 355 4.31 29.70 -17.37
C GLY A 355 5.49 29.35 -18.30
N HIS A 356 6.36 28.43 -17.86
CA HIS A 356 7.34 27.66 -18.66
C HIS A 356 8.52 28.40 -19.34
N ILE A 357 8.38 29.70 -19.64
CA ILE A 357 9.30 30.42 -20.56
C ILE A 357 10.04 31.59 -19.88
N ALA A 358 10.65 31.33 -18.72
CA ALA A 358 11.48 32.25 -17.90
C ALA A 358 12.39 33.19 -18.69
N SER A 359 12.94 32.73 -19.82
CA SER A 359 13.78 33.52 -20.72
C SER A 359 13.10 34.74 -21.36
N GLN A 360 11.76 34.84 -21.32
CA GLN A 360 11.00 36.01 -21.76
C GLN A 360 10.66 36.95 -20.58
N GLY A 361 10.80 36.49 -19.34
CA GLY A 361 10.36 37.21 -18.15
C GLY A 361 8.83 37.32 -18.09
N LEU A 362 8.34 38.31 -17.33
CA LEU A 362 6.92 38.67 -17.28
C LEU A 362 6.45 39.14 -18.66
N ASP A 363 5.44 38.47 -19.21
CA ASP A 363 5.12 38.52 -20.64
C ASP A 363 3.62 38.75 -20.87
N ILE A 364 3.21 39.99 -21.16
CA ILE A 364 1.81 40.40 -21.13
C ILE A 364 1.36 40.89 -22.51
N ASP A 365 0.60 40.05 -23.21
CA ASP A 365 -0.15 40.35 -24.43
C ASP A 365 -1.66 40.38 -24.13
N ARG A 366 -2.49 40.97 -25.02
CA ARG A 366 -3.95 41.15 -24.76
C ARG A 366 -4.72 39.84 -24.52
N TRP A 367 -4.31 38.76 -25.17
CA TRP A 367 -4.96 37.44 -25.13
C TRP A 367 -4.03 36.32 -24.63
N SER A 368 -2.81 36.64 -24.20
CA SER A 368 -1.88 35.66 -23.62
C SER A 368 -1.02 36.31 -22.53
N ILE A 369 -1.00 35.72 -21.33
CA ILE A 369 -0.34 36.27 -20.15
C ILE A 369 0.62 35.21 -19.59
N GLY A 370 1.92 35.40 -19.80
CA GLY A 370 3.00 34.60 -19.24
C GLY A 370 3.45 35.13 -17.87
N LEU A 371 3.35 34.28 -16.85
CA LEU A 371 3.66 34.61 -15.45
C LEU A 371 5.03 34.10 -14.97
N ASP A 372 5.72 33.27 -15.76
CA ASP A 372 7.09 32.82 -15.47
C ASP A 372 8.10 33.97 -15.66
N SER A 373 8.26 34.76 -14.60
CA SER A 373 9.29 35.79 -14.52
C SER A 373 10.65 35.28 -14.05
N GLY A 374 10.90 33.96 -14.08
CA GLY A 374 12.22 33.35 -13.92
C GLY A 374 12.80 33.36 -12.50
N CYS A 375 11.97 33.21 -11.47
CA CYS A 375 12.36 33.34 -10.06
C CYS A 375 13.62 32.54 -9.68
N VAL A 376 13.70 31.29 -10.12
CA VAL A 376 14.85 30.39 -9.84
C VAL A 376 16.18 30.88 -10.43
N ASN A 377 16.13 31.76 -11.44
CA ASN A 377 17.29 32.39 -12.06
C ASN A 377 17.64 33.75 -11.39
N ASN A 378 17.27 33.97 -10.13
CA ASN A 378 17.40 35.25 -9.40
C ASN A 378 16.69 36.43 -10.08
N HIS A 379 15.59 36.19 -10.79
CA HIS A 379 14.74 37.26 -11.32
C HIS A 379 13.59 37.54 -10.34
N ARG A 380 12.34 37.33 -10.75
CA ARG A 380 11.16 37.62 -9.92
C ARG A 380 10.19 36.45 -9.92
N MET A 381 9.34 36.38 -8.90
CA MET A 381 8.13 35.55 -8.92
C MET A 381 6.94 36.48 -9.12
N SER A 382 6.06 36.17 -10.08
CA SER A 382 4.92 37.02 -10.44
C SER A 382 3.59 36.31 -10.20
N ALA A 383 2.56 37.11 -9.89
CA ALA A 383 1.18 36.67 -9.83
C ALA A 383 0.23 37.68 -10.49
N LEU A 384 -0.83 37.17 -11.09
CA LEU A 384 -1.97 37.92 -11.61
C LEU A 384 -3.14 37.82 -10.63
N VAL A 385 -3.61 38.98 -10.14
CA VAL A 385 -4.77 39.09 -9.27
C VAL A 385 -5.98 39.61 -10.07
N LEU A 386 -7.10 38.90 -10.01
CA LEU A 386 -8.37 39.18 -10.70
C LEU A 386 -9.54 39.28 -9.72
N GLY A 387 -10.59 40.04 -10.05
CA GLY A 387 -11.82 40.12 -9.23
C GLY A 387 -11.69 40.95 -7.95
N GLY A 388 -12.51 40.67 -6.95
CA GLY A 388 -12.53 41.36 -5.66
C GLY A 388 -12.75 42.87 -5.81
N LYS A 389 -12.02 43.68 -5.02
CA LYS A 389 -12.08 45.16 -5.10
C LYS A 389 -11.64 45.74 -6.46
N LEU A 390 -11.09 44.95 -7.39
CA LEU A 390 -10.82 45.40 -8.76
C LEU A 390 -12.11 45.41 -9.61
N ALA A 391 -13.01 44.45 -9.40
CA ALA A 391 -14.31 44.40 -10.08
C ALA A 391 -15.16 45.65 -9.78
N ALA A 392 -15.11 46.15 -8.54
CA ALA A 392 -15.77 47.39 -8.14
C ALA A 392 -15.16 48.68 -8.75
N LYS A 393 -13.90 48.64 -9.21
CA LYS A 393 -13.20 49.81 -9.78
C LYS A 393 -13.36 49.95 -11.30
N PHE A 394 -13.63 48.85 -11.98
CA PHE A 394 -13.76 48.79 -13.44
C PHE A 394 -15.07 48.08 -13.82
N PRO A 395 -16.23 48.76 -13.71
CA PRO A 395 -17.49 48.21 -14.22
C PRO A 395 -17.39 47.96 -15.74
N ALA A 396 -18.11 46.96 -16.23
CA ALA A 396 -17.93 46.33 -17.55
C ALA A 396 -18.14 47.21 -18.81
N PHE A 397 -18.28 48.53 -18.67
CA PHE A 397 -18.61 49.49 -19.74
C PHE A 397 -17.56 50.59 -19.96
N ALA A 398 -16.41 50.55 -19.27
CA ALA A 398 -15.34 51.54 -19.43
C ALA A 398 -14.38 51.19 -20.59
N GLU A 399 -14.85 51.31 -21.83
CA GLU A 399 -13.94 51.36 -22.98
C GLU A 399 -13.13 52.67 -22.95
N ASN A 400 -11.83 52.56 -22.66
CA ASN A 400 -10.84 53.54 -23.10
C ASN A 400 -9.48 52.85 -23.34
N GLU A 401 -8.71 53.47 -24.23
CA GLU A 401 -7.36 53.04 -24.59
C GLU A 401 -6.36 53.44 -23.51
N VAL A 402 -5.40 52.56 -23.21
CA VAL A 402 -4.16 52.93 -22.51
C VAL A 402 -3.00 52.42 -23.34
N SER A 403 -2.05 53.33 -23.58
CA SER A 403 -0.95 53.21 -24.52
C SER A 403 0.14 52.23 -24.09
N ARG A 404 0.96 51.82 -25.07
CA ARG A 404 2.18 51.02 -24.85
C ARG A 404 3.24 51.79 -24.04
N ASP A 405 4.17 51.00 -23.50
CA ASP A 405 5.41 51.37 -22.81
C ASP A 405 5.30 52.02 -21.41
N THR A 406 5.66 51.25 -20.38
CA THR A 406 6.56 51.65 -19.28
C THR A 406 6.87 50.47 -18.35
N ASN A 407 7.99 50.52 -17.61
CA ASN A 407 8.41 49.49 -16.65
C ASN A 407 7.32 49.19 -15.61
N ILE A 408 6.90 47.92 -15.50
CA ILE A 408 5.81 47.51 -14.61
C ILE A 408 6.34 47.13 -13.22
N ASP A 409 6.61 48.15 -12.40
CA ASP A 409 6.58 48.00 -10.94
C ASP A 409 5.18 48.36 -10.42
N GLY A 410 4.37 47.33 -10.13
CA GLY A 410 3.23 47.37 -9.18
C GLY A 410 2.05 48.32 -9.45
N GLY A 411 1.97 49.04 -10.57
CA GLY A 411 1.01 50.14 -10.78
C GLY A 411 -0.20 49.84 -11.68
N SER A 412 0.01 49.27 -12.86
CA SER A 412 -0.97 49.28 -13.98
C SER A 412 -2.03 48.18 -13.92
N SER A 413 -3.26 48.53 -14.31
CA SER A 413 -4.35 47.60 -14.58
C SER A 413 -4.13 46.92 -15.93
N ILE A 414 -4.27 45.60 -16.00
CA ILE A 414 -4.19 44.82 -17.26
C ILE A 414 -5.59 44.37 -17.69
N LYS A 415 -5.85 44.29 -18.99
CA LYS A 415 -7.12 43.76 -19.52
C LYS A 415 -7.08 42.22 -19.53
N PHE A 416 -8.17 41.57 -19.12
CA PHE A 416 -8.29 40.12 -18.99
C PHE A 416 -9.68 39.66 -19.48
N GLY A 417 -9.77 38.59 -20.26
CA GLY A 417 -11.04 38.19 -20.89
C GLY A 417 -11.63 39.32 -21.73
N ASP A 418 -12.96 39.40 -21.83
CA ASP A 418 -13.65 40.44 -22.61
C ASP A 418 -13.52 41.83 -21.96
N SER A 419 -14.09 41.98 -20.77
CA SER A 419 -14.20 43.23 -20.01
C SER A 419 -13.53 43.19 -18.63
N GLY A 420 -12.91 42.06 -18.28
CA GLY A 420 -12.24 41.86 -17.01
C GLY A 420 -10.95 42.68 -16.89
N HIS A 421 -10.58 42.98 -15.64
CA HIS A 421 -9.37 43.71 -15.32
C HIS A 421 -8.60 43.01 -14.21
N GLY A 422 -7.28 42.98 -14.34
CA GLY A 422 -6.36 42.35 -13.41
C GLY A 422 -5.23 43.26 -12.99
N LYS A 423 -4.46 42.81 -12.00
CA LYS A 423 -3.23 43.49 -11.56
C LYS A 423 -2.11 42.49 -11.36
N ILE A 424 -0.93 42.80 -11.88
CA ILE A 424 0.28 42.02 -11.65
C ILE A 424 0.94 42.46 -10.35
N TYR A 425 1.35 41.47 -9.57
CA TYR A 425 2.22 41.59 -8.40
C TYR A 425 3.49 40.78 -8.67
N SER A 426 4.62 41.22 -8.14
CA SER A 426 5.84 40.44 -8.21
C SER A 426 6.79 40.76 -7.06
N VAL A 427 7.56 39.76 -6.63
CA VAL A 427 8.61 39.88 -5.61
C VAL A 427 9.97 39.53 -6.21
N SER A 428 11.05 40.15 -5.72
CA SER A 428 12.41 39.74 -6.12
C SER A 428 12.75 38.36 -5.55
N CYS A 429 13.44 37.57 -6.35
CA CYS A 429 14.00 36.27 -5.97
C CYS A 429 15.51 36.33 -5.68
N ASP A 430 16.10 37.53 -5.58
CA ASP A 430 17.50 37.75 -5.19
C ASP A 430 17.87 36.98 -3.91
N GLN A 431 18.79 36.03 -4.01
CA GLN A 431 19.44 35.48 -2.82
C GLN A 431 20.39 36.51 -2.23
N PHE A 432 20.15 36.92 -0.97
CA PHE A 432 20.91 37.97 -0.28
C PHE A 432 22.42 37.66 -0.19
N LYS A 433 23.21 38.17 -1.14
CA LYS A 433 24.65 38.43 -0.95
C LYS A 433 24.83 39.82 -0.32
N LYS A 434 24.52 39.96 0.97
CA LYS A 434 24.95 41.13 1.77
C LYS A 434 25.51 40.69 3.12
N ALA A 435 26.81 40.90 3.27
CA ALA A 435 27.49 40.90 4.57
C ALA A 435 27.14 42.18 5.36
N ALA A 436 27.56 42.21 6.64
CA ALA A 436 27.33 43.24 7.66
C ALA A 436 25.91 43.26 8.28
N GLY A 437 25.85 42.94 9.59
CA GLY A 437 24.62 42.85 10.39
C GLY A 437 24.54 41.63 11.29
N ILE A 438 25.47 40.68 11.14
CA ILE A 438 25.47 39.38 11.83
C ILE A 438 26.24 39.48 13.15
N ALA A 439 25.53 39.55 14.27
CA ALA A 439 25.98 39.14 15.61
C ALA A 439 24.79 39.07 16.58
N GLY A 440 24.26 40.23 17.00
CA GLY A 440 23.25 40.32 18.05
C GLY A 440 21.90 39.70 17.70
N GLY A 441 21.38 40.00 16.50
CA GLY A 441 20.12 39.40 16.02
C GLY A 441 20.24 37.92 15.67
N LEU A 442 21.43 37.47 15.25
CA LEU A 442 21.62 36.09 14.84
C LEU A 442 21.62 35.13 16.04
N TYR A 443 22.12 35.51 17.22
CA TYR A 443 22.13 34.61 18.37
C TYR A 443 20.71 34.21 18.83
N LEU A 444 19.80 35.19 18.94
CA LEU A 444 18.41 34.95 19.34
C LEU A 444 17.60 34.25 18.23
N ALA A 445 17.80 34.66 16.96
CA ALA A 445 17.16 34.01 15.84
C ALA A 445 17.69 32.58 15.60
N HIS A 446 18.98 32.32 15.83
CA HIS A 446 19.60 31.00 15.71
C HIS A 446 19.19 30.08 16.85
N GLY A 447 19.08 30.57 18.09
CA GLY A 447 18.52 29.78 19.20
C GLY A 447 17.06 29.41 18.96
N TYR A 448 16.23 30.35 18.47
CA TYR A 448 14.83 30.08 18.13
C TYR A 448 14.68 29.21 16.87
N LEU A 449 15.49 29.41 15.82
CA LEU A 449 15.50 28.51 14.66
C LEU A 449 16.08 27.15 14.99
N HIS A 450 17.09 27.01 15.87
CA HIS A 450 17.54 25.69 16.30
C HIS A 450 16.43 25.03 17.09
N ALA A 451 15.89 25.64 18.14
CA ALA A 451 14.79 25.05 18.91
C ALA A 451 13.61 24.62 18.01
N ARG A 452 13.22 25.43 17.01
CA ARG A 452 12.14 25.07 16.07
C ARG A 452 12.56 24.12 14.95
N LEU A 453 13.83 24.08 14.54
CA LEU A 453 14.33 23.11 13.55
C LEU A 453 14.65 21.77 14.21
N GLU A 454 15.13 21.74 15.45
CA GLU A 454 15.14 20.56 16.31
C GLU A 454 13.71 20.09 16.52
N GLU A 455 12.76 20.90 17.02
CA GLU A 455 11.35 20.47 17.23
C GLU A 455 10.67 19.94 15.94
N VAL A 456 10.91 20.57 14.78
CA VAL A 456 10.38 20.08 13.48
C VAL A 456 11.17 18.88 12.96
N LYS A 457 12.48 18.82 13.17
CA LYS A 457 13.30 17.64 12.84
C LYS A 457 12.93 16.47 13.74
N GLU A 458 12.72 16.68 15.03
CA GLU A 458 12.28 15.72 16.04
C GLU A 458 10.86 15.26 15.74
N ARG A 459 9.94 16.13 15.30
CA ARG A 459 8.63 15.69 14.79
C ARG A 459 8.73 14.90 13.48
N ILE A 460 9.57 15.31 12.53
CA ILE A 460 9.75 14.57 11.27
C ILE A 460 10.52 13.26 11.51
N GLU A 461 11.46 13.24 12.43
CA GLU A 461 12.20 12.06 12.86
C GLU A 461 11.32 11.16 13.71
N SER A 462 10.45 11.67 14.59
CA SER A 462 9.48 10.86 15.35
C SER A 462 8.38 10.30 14.44
N GLU A 463 7.85 11.07 13.49
CA GLU A 463 6.92 10.54 12.48
C GLU A 463 7.59 9.52 11.53
N ARG A 464 8.85 9.74 11.13
CA ARG A 464 9.59 8.76 10.33
C ARG A 464 9.92 7.52 11.14
N LEU A 465 10.34 7.68 12.38
CA LEU A 465 10.64 6.60 13.31
C LEU A 465 9.37 5.84 13.66
N ALA A 466 8.21 6.49 13.80
CA ALA A 466 6.91 5.85 13.99
C ALA A 466 6.46 5.07 12.74
N ARG A 467 6.66 5.60 11.51
CA ARG A 467 6.40 4.87 10.26
C ARG A 467 7.38 3.72 10.02
N ASP A 468 8.68 3.92 10.29
CA ASP A 468 9.71 2.89 10.23
C ASP A 468 9.47 1.79 11.28
N ILE A 469 9.06 2.14 12.50
CA ILE A 469 8.62 1.19 13.53
C ILE A 469 7.39 0.43 13.05
N LEU A 470 6.38 1.11 12.49
CA LEU A 470 5.17 0.45 12.01
C LEU A 470 5.48 -0.51 10.86
N GLN A 471 6.29 -0.11 9.88
CA GLN A 471 6.69 -0.97 8.78
C GLN A 471 7.53 -2.16 9.28
N ARG A 472 8.55 -1.93 10.12
CA ARG A 472 9.37 -3.02 10.68
C ARG A 472 8.55 -3.95 11.56
N ARG A 473 7.63 -3.45 12.38
CA ARG A 473 6.72 -4.29 13.18
C ARG A 473 5.80 -5.11 12.30
N TYR A 474 5.25 -4.55 11.22
CA TYR A 474 4.43 -5.31 10.28
C TYR A 474 5.24 -6.39 9.56
N GLU A 475 6.42 -6.05 9.03
CA GLU A 475 7.34 -7.00 8.37
C GLU A 475 7.76 -8.13 9.33
N GLN A 476 8.20 -7.78 10.55
CA GLN A 476 8.53 -8.73 11.60
C GLN A 476 7.32 -9.60 11.97
N THR A 477 6.12 -9.04 12.10
CA THR A 477 4.89 -9.81 12.36
C THR A 477 4.63 -10.83 11.24
N GLN A 478 4.91 -10.52 9.97
CA GLN A 478 4.77 -11.50 8.89
C GLN A 478 5.82 -12.63 8.96
N GLU A 479 7.04 -12.34 9.42
CA GLU A 479 8.07 -13.37 9.67
C GLU A 479 7.70 -14.23 10.89
N ASP A 480 7.28 -13.62 12.00
CA ASP A 480 6.81 -14.29 13.21
C ASP A 480 5.62 -15.23 12.94
N VAL A 481 4.70 -14.83 12.05
CA VAL A 481 3.61 -15.70 11.56
C VAL A 481 4.17 -16.93 10.85
N GLY A 482 5.15 -16.76 9.97
CA GLY A 482 5.82 -17.88 9.29
C GLY A 482 6.43 -18.87 10.29
N TYR A 483 7.27 -18.37 11.21
CA TYR A 483 7.90 -19.22 12.24
C TYR A 483 6.87 -19.91 13.14
N THR A 484 5.82 -19.19 13.57
CA THR A 484 4.76 -19.73 14.43
C THR A 484 3.96 -20.82 13.72
N VAL A 485 3.57 -20.61 12.45
CA VAL A 485 2.87 -21.64 11.66
C VAL A 485 3.74 -22.89 11.53
N MET A 486 5.04 -22.76 11.25
CA MET A 486 5.95 -23.90 11.15
C MET A 486 6.12 -24.65 12.49
N ALA A 487 6.17 -23.93 13.62
CA ALA A 487 6.22 -24.55 14.95
C ALA A 487 4.94 -25.36 15.25
N LEU A 488 3.77 -24.75 15.04
CA LEU A 488 2.47 -25.37 15.32
C LEU A 488 2.09 -26.50 14.33
N LEU A 489 2.61 -26.44 13.10
CA LEU A 489 2.37 -27.46 12.07
C LEU A 489 2.85 -28.85 12.50
N SER A 490 3.92 -28.95 13.29
CA SER A 490 4.43 -30.22 13.80
C SER A 490 3.40 -30.99 14.64
N ASN A 491 2.76 -30.31 15.60
CA ASN A 491 1.72 -30.84 16.47
C ASN A 491 0.43 -31.18 15.68
N LEU A 492 0.00 -30.27 14.77
CA LEU A 492 -1.12 -30.54 13.87
C LEU A 492 -0.88 -31.79 12.99
N GLY A 493 0.36 -31.94 12.52
CA GLY A 493 0.80 -33.04 11.67
C GLY A 493 0.80 -34.38 12.39
N GLU A 494 1.33 -34.43 13.62
CA GLU A 494 1.32 -35.63 14.46
C GLU A 494 -0.12 -36.12 14.70
N GLN A 495 -1.02 -35.24 15.12
CA GLN A 495 -2.42 -35.58 15.41
C GLN A 495 -3.21 -36.02 14.17
N ILE A 496 -3.09 -35.31 13.04
CA ILE A 496 -3.78 -35.72 11.80
C ILE A 496 -3.24 -37.08 11.30
N LEU A 497 -1.94 -37.34 11.43
CA LEU A 497 -1.35 -38.62 11.01
C LEU A 497 -1.71 -39.78 11.95
N GLU A 498 -1.87 -39.52 13.26
CA GLU A 498 -2.27 -40.53 14.25
C GLU A 498 -3.74 -40.97 14.07
N GLU A 499 -4.70 -40.02 13.99
CA GLU A 499 -6.11 -40.41 13.84
C GLU A 499 -6.48 -40.80 12.39
N MET A 500 -5.74 -40.30 11.40
CA MET A 500 -5.94 -40.62 9.98
C MET A 500 -4.81 -41.49 9.41
N ASP A 501 -4.44 -42.55 10.15
CA ASP A 501 -3.37 -43.47 9.79
C ASP A 501 -3.75 -44.37 8.60
N VAL A 502 -3.47 -43.87 7.38
CA VAL A 502 -3.59 -44.62 6.12
C VAL A 502 -2.54 -45.73 6.05
N GLU A 503 -1.36 -45.50 6.63
CA GLU A 503 -0.20 -46.39 6.63
C GLU A 503 -0.47 -47.68 7.42
N ALA A 504 -1.18 -47.62 8.54
CA ALA A 504 -1.64 -48.80 9.29
C ALA A 504 -2.60 -49.68 8.48
N ILE A 505 -3.56 -49.09 7.75
CA ILE A 505 -4.49 -49.86 6.89
C ILE A 505 -3.73 -50.48 5.71
N ILE A 506 -2.73 -49.78 5.16
CA ILE A 506 -1.82 -50.34 4.15
C ILE A 506 -0.98 -51.49 4.74
N GLY A 507 -0.51 -51.37 5.99
CA GLY A 507 0.18 -52.44 6.72
C GLY A 507 -0.69 -53.67 6.97
N GLU A 508 -1.96 -53.48 7.34
CA GLU A 508 -2.94 -54.57 7.46
C GLU A 508 -3.14 -55.28 6.11
N LEU A 509 -3.29 -54.51 5.02
CA LEU A 509 -3.36 -55.06 3.66
C LEU A 509 -2.10 -55.85 3.27
N GLN A 510 -0.91 -55.38 3.64
CA GLN A 510 0.36 -56.07 3.38
C GLN A 510 0.49 -57.37 4.19
N THR A 511 0.16 -57.35 5.49
CA THR A 511 0.21 -58.56 6.34
C THR A 511 -0.84 -59.60 5.93
N MET A 512 -2.03 -59.19 5.47
CA MET A 512 -3.00 -60.10 4.84
C MET A 512 -2.50 -60.67 3.50
N SER A 513 -1.76 -59.89 2.70
CA SER A 513 -1.16 -60.38 1.47
C SER A 513 -0.05 -61.41 1.76
N ASN A 514 0.82 -61.12 2.73
CA ASN A 514 1.92 -62.02 3.11
C ASN A 514 1.43 -63.29 3.84
N LYS A 515 0.33 -63.24 4.61
CA LYS A 515 -0.30 -64.44 5.18
C LYS A 515 -0.81 -65.41 4.10
N ASN A 516 -1.27 -64.90 2.95
CA ASN A 516 -1.64 -65.74 1.81
C ASN A 516 -0.41 -66.28 1.05
N SER A 517 0.74 -65.59 1.13
CA SER A 517 2.01 -66.05 0.53
C SER A 517 2.74 -67.07 1.39
N ALA A 518 2.60 -67.02 2.71
CA ALA A 518 3.21 -67.96 3.67
C ALA A 518 2.55 -69.37 3.69
N GLY A 519 1.61 -69.63 2.77
CA GLY A 519 0.99 -70.95 2.57
C GLY A 519 1.83 -71.93 1.74
N SER A 520 2.91 -71.46 1.11
CA SER A 520 3.86 -72.30 0.35
C SER A 520 5.29 -71.82 0.57
N ASP A 521 5.96 -72.38 1.58
CA ASP A 521 7.33 -72.91 1.50
C ASP A 521 7.89 -73.13 2.92
N SER A 522 7.94 -74.40 3.32
CA SER A 522 8.67 -74.85 4.49
C SER A 522 9.92 -75.62 4.04
N LEU A 523 11.10 -75.18 4.49
CA LEU A 523 12.25 -76.01 4.94
C LEU A 523 13.53 -75.16 5.11
N SER A 524 14.38 -75.55 6.08
CA SER A 524 15.65 -74.92 6.54
C SER A 524 15.47 -73.49 7.16
N ALA A 525 15.77 -73.19 8.43
CA ALA A 525 16.88 -73.53 9.35
C ALA A 525 18.24 -72.93 8.90
N SER A 526 19.04 -72.25 9.73
CA SER A 526 18.90 -71.75 11.12
C SER A 526 20.15 -70.89 11.50
N VAL A 527 20.17 -70.30 12.72
CA VAL A 527 21.37 -69.84 13.50
C VAL A 527 21.82 -68.34 13.43
N SER A 528 21.49 -67.62 14.53
CA SER A 528 22.31 -66.65 15.31
C SER A 528 22.59 -65.17 14.92
N SER A 529 21.85 -64.30 15.61
CA SER A 529 22.30 -63.27 16.60
C SER A 529 23.04 -61.97 16.23
N SER A 530 22.53 -60.89 16.88
CA SER A 530 23.18 -59.66 17.36
C SER A 530 23.81 -58.67 16.37
N ALA A 531 23.17 -57.51 16.17
CA ALA A 531 23.48 -56.29 16.94
C ALA A 531 22.40 -55.20 16.70
N SER A 532 22.27 -54.26 17.64
CA SER A 532 21.38 -53.10 17.57
C SER A 532 22.12 -51.85 17.08
N GLU A 533 21.49 -51.01 16.24
CA GLU A 533 21.25 -49.56 16.45
C GLU A 533 20.89 -48.78 15.17
N SER A 534 20.32 -47.58 15.38
CA SER A 534 20.07 -46.49 14.42
C SER A 534 18.98 -46.68 13.35
N SER A 535 17.80 -46.17 13.66
CA SER A 535 16.68 -46.00 12.74
C SER A 535 16.87 -44.76 11.85
N THR A 536 17.24 -44.96 10.57
CA THR A 536 17.05 -43.96 9.51
C THR A 536 15.99 -44.48 8.53
N LEU A 537 14.79 -43.89 8.55
CA LEU A 537 13.64 -44.38 7.80
C LEU A 537 13.74 -44.00 6.31
N SER A 538 14.61 -44.70 5.58
CA SER A 538 14.88 -44.46 4.17
C SER A 538 13.74 -44.92 3.25
N THR A 539 13.51 -44.17 2.17
CA THR A 539 12.42 -44.29 1.19
C THR A 539 12.45 -45.54 0.28
N SER A 540 13.06 -46.64 0.70
CA SER A 540 13.15 -47.89 -0.07
C SER A 540 11.87 -48.75 -0.05
N GLY A 541 10.97 -48.55 0.90
CA GLY A 541 9.76 -49.39 1.08
C GLY A 541 8.75 -49.33 -0.08
N LEU A 542 8.78 -48.28 -0.92
CA LEU A 542 7.82 -48.05 -1.99
C LEU A 542 8.27 -48.55 -3.38
N ARG A 543 9.55 -48.87 -3.59
CA ARG A 543 10.04 -49.36 -4.90
C ARG A 543 9.54 -50.77 -5.23
N GLY A 544 9.29 -51.62 -4.23
CA GLY A 544 8.87 -53.01 -4.44
C GLY A 544 7.43 -53.20 -4.95
N TRP A 545 6.64 -52.14 -5.13
CA TRP A 545 5.22 -52.24 -5.50
C TRP A 545 4.92 -52.16 -7.00
N VAL A 546 5.88 -51.77 -7.85
CA VAL A 546 5.66 -51.55 -9.29
C VAL A 546 6.09 -52.75 -10.16
N GLU A 547 7.07 -53.54 -9.71
CA GLU A 547 7.71 -54.60 -10.51
C GLU A 547 6.84 -55.87 -10.74
N ALA A 548 5.69 -56.00 -10.07
CA ALA A 548 4.88 -57.23 -10.08
C ALA A 548 3.87 -57.34 -11.25
N THR A 549 3.95 -56.49 -12.29
CA THR A 549 2.98 -56.50 -13.41
C THR A 549 3.55 -56.31 -14.83
N ALA A 550 4.87 -56.47 -15.02
CA ALA A 550 5.49 -56.36 -16.34
C ALA A 550 6.45 -57.54 -16.63
N GLU A 551 6.12 -58.37 -17.62
CA GLU A 551 7.04 -59.37 -18.17
C GLU A 551 7.76 -58.84 -19.43
N THR A 552 9.09 -58.96 -19.41
CA THR A 552 10.00 -59.20 -20.56
C THR A 552 10.12 -58.14 -21.67
N GLN A 553 11.26 -57.44 -21.69
CA GLN A 553 12.21 -57.47 -22.82
C GLN A 553 13.63 -57.03 -22.41
N THR A 554 14.62 -57.19 -23.30
CA THR A 554 16.01 -57.54 -22.92
C THR A 554 17.13 -56.54 -23.26
N GLN A 555 18.12 -56.48 -22.34
CA GLN A 555 19.58 -56.34 -22.53
C GLN A 555 20.30 -54.99 -22.84
N ALA A 556 21.51 -54.93 -22.24
CA ALA A 556 22.69 -54.07 -22.48
C ALA A 556 22.58 -52.56 -22.17
N GLY A 557 23.51 -51.90 -21.45
CA GLY A 557 24.68 -52.37 -20.69
C GLY A 557 25.97 -51.58 -21.01
N TYR A 558 26.49 -50.79 -20.06
CA TYR A 558 27.91 -50.41 -19.95
C TYR A 558 28.22 -49.77 -18.57
N SER A 559 29.47 -49.80 -18.14
CA SER A 559 29.95 -49.34 -16.82
C SER A 559 31.08 -48.32 -16.91
N SER A 560 31.14 -47.36 -15.99
CA SER A 560 32.38 -46.71 -15.55
C SER A 560 32.20 -46.02 -14.18
N SER A 561 33.30 -45.85 -13.44
CA SER A 561 33.40 -45.59 -12.00
C SER A 561 33.95 -44.19 -11.65
N GLU A 562 34.07 -43.94 -10.33
CA GLU A 562 34.99 -42.98 -9.66
C GLU A 562 34.65 -41.46 -9.67
N ASP A 563 34.96 -40.66 -8.63
CA ASP A 563 35.06 -40.92 -7.16
C ASP A 563 35.21 -39.58 -6.37
N THR A 564 35.12 -39.60 -5.03
CA THR A 564 35.50 -38.55 -4.03
C THR A 564 34.70 -37.21 -4.01
N SER A 565 34.63 -36.36 -2.96
CA SER A 565 34.73 -36.40 -1.47
C SER A 565 34.64 -34.94 -0.95
N SER A 566 34.30 -34.52 0.28
CA SER A 566 33.55 -35.04 1.47
C SER A 566 33.55 -33.92 2.58
N VAL A 567 33.01 -34.16 3.80
CA VAL A 567 33.31 -33.42 5.08
C VAL A 567 32.70 -31.99 5.23
N MET A 568 32.11 -31.52 6.37
CA MET A 568 31.93 -32.10 7.72
C MET A 568 30.62 -31.66 8.42
N SER A 569 30.22 -32.41 9.45
CA SER A 569 29.09 -32.12 10.36
C SER A 569 29.52 -31.45 11.67
N GLY A 570 28.55 -30.90 12.42
CA GLY A 570 28.66 -30.57 13.85
C GLY A 570 27.38 -30.96 14.59
N SER A 571 27.50 -31.53 15.78
CA SER A 571 26.39 -32.10 16.57
C SER A 571 26.67 -31.90 18.06
N PHE A 572 25.64 -31.61 18.87
CA PHE A 572 25.69 -31.77 20.32
C PHE A 572 24.36 -32.29 20.87
N ILE A 573 24.46 -33.16 21.89
CA ILE A 573 23.35 -33.77 22.64
C ILE A 573 23.62 -33.50 24.12
N THR A 574 22.56 -33.22 24.89
CA THR A 574 22.50 -33.59 26.32
C THR A 574 21.09 -34.02 26.72
N ASN A 575 20.99 -35.20 27.34
CA ASN A 575 19.78 -35.73 27.96
C ASN A 575 19.63 -35.19 29.40
N LEU A 576 18.41 -35.16 29.95
CA LEU A 576 18.13 -35.76 31.27
C LEU A 576 16.63 -36.08 31.46
N SER A 577 16.33 -37.16 32.18
CA SER A 577 14.96 -37.64 32.49
C SER A 577 14.81 -38.01 33.97
N THR A 578 13.57 -38.22 34.41
CA THR A 578 13.12 -38.82 35.71
C THR A 578 13.25 -37.91 36.96
N ALA A 579 12.42 -38.03 38.01
CA ALA A 579 11.44 -39.08 38.37
C ALA A 579 10.17 -38.52 39.09
N SER A 580 9.21 -39.42 39.39
CA SER A 580 7.85 -39.18 39.92
C SER A 580 7.65 -39.60 41.40
N GLU A 581 6.38 -39.51 41.88
CA GLU A 581 5.81 -39.97 43.19
C GLU A 581 5.77 -38.90 44.33
N SER A 582 4.72 -38.73 45.16
CA SER A 582 3.44 -39.47 45.37
C SER A 582 2.28 -38.64 46.02
N GLU A 583 1.04 -39.11 45.82
CA GLU A 583 -0.27 -38.79 46.49
C GLU A 583 -0.25 -38.90 48.05
N PRO A 584 -1.25 -38.44 48.86
CA PRO A 584 -2.71 -38.46 48.55
C PRO A 584 -3.71 -37.42 49.17
N SER A 585 -4.95 -37.46 48.65
CA SER A 585 -6.26 -37.22 49.33
C SER A 585 -6.72 -35.79 49.71
N SER A 586 -8.02 -35.45 49.88
CA SER A 586 -9.30 -35.85 49.24
C SER A 586 -10.46 -35.08 49.92
N SER A 587 -11.48 -34.58 49.20
CA SER A 587 -12.93 -34.70 49.54
C SER A 587 -13.85 -33.71 48.79
N SER A 588 -14.83 -34.25 48.03
CA SER A 588 -16.25 -33.81 47.90
C SER A 588 -16.62 -32.35 47.49
N ALA A 589 -17.70 -32.07 46.74
CA ALA A 589 -18.93 -32.85 46.56
C ALA A 589 -19.75 -32.52 45.29
N SER A 590 -20.41 -33.55 44.72
CA SER A 590 -21.81 -33.60 44.22
C SER A 590 -22.41 -32.56 43.25
N VAL A 591 -23.37 -32.85 42.36
CA VAL A 591 -23.92 -34.06 41.67
C VAL A 591 -25.00 -33.52 40.71
N ALA A 592 -25.08 -33.98 39.44
CA ALA A 592 -26.34 -34.05 38.67
C ALA A 592 -26.25 -34.90 37.37
N SER A 593 -26.59 -36.18 37.51
CA SER A 593 -27.11 -37.11 36.47
C SER A 593 -28.32 -36.53 35.70
N LEU A 594 -28.84 -36.99 34.53
CA LEU A 594 -28.75 -38.15 33.59
C LEU A 594 -29.60 -37.73 32.33
N PRO A 595 -29.94 -38.55 31.29
CA PRO A 595 -29.51 -39.91 30.93
C PRO A 595 -29.03 -40.11 29.47
N SER A 596 -28.19 -41.12 29.24
CA SER A 596 -28.07 -41.81 27.95
C SER A 596 -28.45 -43.28 28.12
N ASN A 597 -29.47 -43.76 27.41
CA ASN A 597 -29.95 -45.13 27.54
C ASN A 597 -30.28 -45.75 26.16
N SER A 598 -29.34 -46.51 25.60
CA SER A 598 -29.61 -47.56 24.59
C SER A 598 -28.39 -48.46 24.38
N SER A 599 -28.36 -49.52 25.18
CA SER A 599 -27.85 -50.86 24.86
C SER A 599 -27.17 -51.09 23.48
N SER A 600 -25.88 -51.47 23.52
CA SER A 600 -25.37 -52.54 22.65
C SER A 600 -24.35 -53.38 23.41
N GLY A 601 -24.47 -54.71 23.30
CA GLY A 601 -23.57 -55.68 23.93
C GLY A 601 -22.28 -55.92 23.13
N PRO A 602 -21.46 -56.92 23.49
CA PRO A 602 -20.14 -57.10 22.91
C PRO A 602 -20.22 -57.55 21.44
N ILE A 603 -19.79 -56.68 20.52
CA ILE A 603 -19.68 -57.01 19.10
C ILE A 603 -18.27 -57.55 18.81
N SER A 604 -18.27 -58.82 18.41
CA SER A 604 -17.20 -59.58 17.76
C SER A 604 -16.27 -58.73 16.86
N SER A 605 -14.97 -58.98 16.98
CA SER A 605 -13.93 -58.55 16.03
C SER A 605 -14.12 -59.22 14.67
N THR A 606 -15.03 -58.66 13.85
CA THR A 606 -15.21 -59.08 12.46
C THR A 606 -13.98 -58.69 11.63
N SER A 607 -13.24 -59.69 11.15
CA SER A 607 -12.10 -59.48 10.24
C SER A 607 -12.58 -58.77 8.96
N ARG A 608 -12.05 -57.57 8.69
CA ARG A 608 -12.36 -56.81 7.48
C ARG A 608 -11.83 -57.56 6.24
N THR A 609 -12.64 -57.59 5.18
CA THR A 609 -12.21 -58.19 3.91
C THR A 609 -11.22 -57.28 3.18
N LYS A 610 -10.35 -57.86 2.34
CA LYS A 610 -9.39 -57.09 1.50
C LYS A 610 -10.07 -55.99 0.67
N ALA A 611 -11.29 -56.22 0.19
CA ALA A 611 -12.06 -55.22 -0.57
C ALA A 611 -12.56 -54.06 0.31
N GLN A 612 -13.01 -54.34 1.54
CA GLN A 612 -13.39 -53.31 2.50
C GLN A 612 -12.17 -52.47 2.91
N LEU A 613 -11.03 -53.11 3.21
CA LEU A 613 -9.79 -52.41 3.54
C LEU A 613 -9.34 -51.46 2.41
N TRP A 614 -9.36 -51.91 1.15
CA TRP A 614 -9.04 -51.03 0.02
C TRP A 614 -10.04 -49.86 -0.16
N ASN A 615 -11.32 -50.04 0.18
CA ASN A 615 -12.28 -48.94 0.20
C ASN A 615 -12.02 -47.97 1.36
N SER A 616 -11.61 -48.46 2.53
CA SER A 616 -11.15 -47.63 3.64
C SER A 616 -9.89 -46.83 3.29
N VAL A 617 -8.90 -47.43 2.63
CA VAL A 617 -7.72 -46.69 2.10
C VAL A 617 -8.16 -45.61 1.12
N LYS A 618 -9.07 -45.91 0.17
CA LYS A 618 -9.60 -44.92 -0.79
C LYS A 618 -10.18 -43.70 -0.07
N LEU A 619 -11.14 -43.92 0.83
CA LEU A 619 -11.83 -42.83 1.52
C LEU A 619 -10.86 -42.08 2.44
N LEU A 620 -10.14 -42.78 3.32
CA LEU A 620 -9.25 -42.15 4.31
C LEU A 620 -8.12 -41.33 3.65
N THR A 621 -7.58 -41.78 2.51
CA THR A 621 -6.55 -41.02 1.77
C THR A 621 -7.10 -39.67 1.28
N PHE A 622 -8.29 -39.65 0.69
CA PHE A 622 -8.90 -38.40 0.21
C PHE A 622 -9.35 -37.52 1.35
N THR A 623 -9.98 -38.07 2.39
CA THR A 623 -10.33 -37.32 3.61
C THR A 623 -9.08 -36.70 4.23
N ARG A 624 -8.00 -37.47 4.41
CA ARG A 624 -6.74 -36.94 4.96
C ARG A 624 -6.17 -35.83 4.10
N THR A 625 -6.08 -36.02 2.77
CA THR A 625 -5.52 -35.01 1.87
C THR A 625 -6.30 -33.69 1.94
N VAL A 626 -7.64 -33.75 1.93
CA VAL A 626 -8.49 -32.56 1.99
C VAL A 626 -8.48 -31.91 3.38
N THR A 627 -8.51 -32.71 4.46
CA THR A 627 -8.33 -32.21 5.83
C THR A 627 -6.96 -31.52 5.97
N THR A 628 -5.85 -32.11 5.49
CA THR A 628 -4.52 -31.48 5.48
C THR A 628 -4.54 -30.11 4.80
N ILE A 629 -5.16 -29.99 3.61
CA ILE A 629 -5.24 -28.71 2.89
C ILE A 629 -6.00 -27.67 3.71
N TYR A 630 -7.20 -27.98 4.19
CA TYR A 630 -8.01 -27.04 4.96
C TYR A 630 -7.35 -26.70 6.30
N SER A 631 -6.83 -27.68 7.05
CA SER A 631 -6.21 -27.45 8.36
C SER A 631 -4.93 -26.61 8.28
N ILE A 632 -4.05 -26.84 7.29
CA ILE A 632 -2.86 -25.98 7.08
C ILE A 632 -3.28 -24.57 6.66
N THR A 633 -4.29 -24.44 5.80
CA THR A 633 -4.80 -23.12 5.37
C THR A 633 -5.43 -22.35 6.52
N LEU A 634 -6.28 -23.00 7.32
CA LEU A 634 -6.95 -22.42 8.48
C LEU A 634 -5.93 -22.07 9.58
N LEU A 635 -4.91 -22.91 9.83
CA LEU A 635 -3.83 -22.59 10.76
C LEU A 635 -3.06 -21.36 10.29
N SER A 636 -2.67 -21.31 9.02
CA SER A 636 -1.94 -20.18 8.44
C SER A 636 -2.72 -18.87 8.57
N LEU A 637 -4.02 -18.88 8.26
CA LEU A 637 -4.88 -17.69 8.33
C LEU A 637 -5.26 -17.31 9.77
N LEU A 638 -5.40 -18.28 10.68
CA LEU A 638 -5.64 -18.05 12.11
C LEU A 638 -4.44 -17.38 12.77
N THR A 639 -3.25 -17.97 12.62
CA THR A 639 -2.00 -17.43 13.18
C THR A 639 -1.69 -16.05 12.59
N LEU A 640 -1.91 -15.86 11.29
CA LEU A 640 -1.83 -14.54 10.64
C LEU A 640 -2.76 -13.52 11.29
N ALA A 641 -4.05 -13.85 11.45
CA ALA A 641 -5.02 -12.95 12.06
C ALA A 641 -4.66 -12.64 13.52
N GLN A 642 -4.33 -13.66 14.32
CA GLN A 642 -4.02 -13.51 15.75
C GLN A 642 -2.80 -12.61 15.98
N LEU A 643 -1.67 -12.88 15.32
CA LEU A 643 -0.46 -12.08 15.48
C LEU A 643 -0.62 -10.66 14.91
N THR A 644 -1.35 -10.50 13.80
CA THR A 644 -1.67 -9.18 13.23
C THR A 644 -2.55 -8.35 14.18
N ILE A 645 -3.54 -8.96 14.85
CA ILE A 645 -4.38 -8.28 15.86
C ILE A 645 -3.55 -7.90 17.09
N LEU A 646 -2.76 -8.83 17.65
CA LEU A 646 -1.95 -8.55 18.84
C LEU A 646 -0.90 -7.47 18.58
N ALA A 647 -0.19 -7.52 17.46
CA ALA A 647 0.82 -6.52 17.14
C ALA A 647 0.20 -5.16 16.77
N ARG A 648 -1.05 -5.12 16.23
CA ARG A 648 -1.86 -3.88 16.13
C ARG A 648 -2.10 -3.27 17.51
N ILE A 649 -2.53 -4.07 18.48
CA ILE A 649 -2.86 -3.59 19.84
C ILE A 649 -1.59 -3.19 20.60
N LYS A 650 -0.50 -3.96 20.49
CA LYS A 650 0.82 -3.62 21.05
C LYS A 650 1.39 -2.33 20.42
N TYR A 651 1.01 -2.00 19.19
CA TYR A 651 1.34 -0.73 18.54
C TYR A 651 0.47 0.42 19.07
N VAL A 652 -0.85 0.25 19.14
CA VAL A 652 -1.77 1.27 19.71
C VAL A 652 -1.44 1.57 21.18
N HIS A 653 -1.09 0.56 21.98
CA HIS A 653 -0.66 0.74 23.37
C HIS A 653 0.66 1.50 23.46
N ALA A 654 1.64 1.19 22.60
CA ALA A 654 2.92 1.91 22.55
C ALA A 654 2.73 3.39 22.17
N ILE A 655 1.84 3.72 21.21
CA ILE A 655 1.49 5.12 20.90
C ILE A 655 0.87 5.80 22.11
N LYS A 656 -0.12 5.18 22.74
CA LYS A 656 -0.82 5.76 23.90
C LYS A 656 0.13 6.00 25.07
N HIS A 657 1.13 5.12 25.28
CA HIS A 657 2.18 5.34 26.28
C HIS A 657 3.08 6.54 25.92
N MET A 658 3.57 6.61 24.67
CA MET A 658 4.39 7.75 24.22
C MET A 658 3.67 9.09 24.38
N SER A 659 2.36 9.16 24.08
CA SER A 659 1.58 10.39 24.30
C SER A 659 1.41 10.77 25.78
N VAL A 660 1.33 9.78 26.68
CA VAL A 660 1.22 10.03 28.13
C VAL A 660 2.56 10.48 28.72
N GLU A 661 3.68 9.96 28.21
CA GLU A 661 5.02 10.44 28.56
C GLU A 661 5.27 11.86 28.03
N GLU A 662 4.87 12.18 26.79
CA GLU A 662 4.91 13.55 26.25
C GLU A 662 4.05 14.52 27.09
N ASP A 663 2.84 14.13 27.50
CA ASP A 663 1.98 14.94 28.37
C ASP A 663 2.58 15.15 29.77
N GLN A 664 3.21 14.13 30.37
CA GLN A 664 3.92 14.27 31.65
C GLN A 664 5.15 15.17 31.55
N GLU A 665 5.95 15.05 30.47
CA GLU A 665 7.07 15.96 30.23
C GLU A 665 6.59 17.39 29.96
N ALA A 666 5.47 17.58 29.25
CA ALA A 666 4.87 18.89 29.03
C ALA A 666 4.35 19.53 30.33
N GLU A 667 3.76 18.73 31.24
CA GLU A 667 3.31 19.20 32.55
C GLU A 667 4.51 19.63 33.42
N LEU A 668 5.59 18.83 33.45
CA LEU A 668 6.87 19.16 34.09
C LEU A 668 7.55 20.41 33.50
N GLN A 669 7.55 20.56 32.17
CA GLN A 669 8.09 21.75 31.50
C GLN A 669 7.25 23.01 31.81
N SER A 670 5.94 22.87 32.02
CA SER A 670 5.05 23.99 32.38
C SER A 670 5.41 24.60 33.74
N GLU A 671 5.78 23.76 34.73
CA GLU A 671 6.23 24.22 36.05
C GLU A 671 7.51 25.06 35.96
N MET A 672 8.39 24.78 34.99
CA MET A 672 9.71 25.39 34.82
C MET A 672 9.73 26.72 34.04
N SER A 673 8.57 27.26 33.64
CA SER A 673 8.49 28.47 32.81
C SER A 673 9.02 29.76 33.48
N MET A 674 9.52 30.70 32.68
CA MET A 674 10.15 31.97 33.14
C MET A 674 9.34 32.79 34.18
N PRO A 675 7.99 32.88 34.14
CA PRO A 675 7.21 33.51 35.21
C PRO A 675 7.37 32.81 36.58
N ASN A 676 7.36 31.48 36.59
CA ASN A 676 7.60 30.68 37.78
C ASN A 676 9.07 30.74 38.22
N MET A 677 10.01 30.84 37.29
CA MET A 677 11.43 31.03 37.62
C MET A 677 11.68 32.40 38.29
N LEU A 678 10.97 33.46 37.87
CA LEU A 678 11.00 34.77 38.53
C LEU A 678 10.34 34.73 39.92
N LEU A 679 9.23 33.99 40.07
CA LEU A 679 8.57 33.74 41.35
C LEU A 679 9.48 32.96 42.32
N THR A 680 10.25 32.01 41.80
CA THR A 680 11.24 31.22 42.56
C THR A 680 12.46 32.06 42.92
N ALA A 681 12.95 32.94 42.04
CA ALA A 681 13.99 33.91 42.37
C ALA A 681 13.55 34.91 43.45
N LEU A 682 12.27 35.29 43.47
CA LEU A 682 11.69 36.07 44.57
C LEU A 682 11.64 35.26 45.88
N LYS A 683 11.25 33.97 45.84
CA LYS A 683 11.32 33.06 47.01
C LYS A 683 12.75 32.89 47.54
N VAL A 684 13.76 32.81 46.67
CA VAL A 684 15.19 32.77 47.05
C VAL A 684 15.61 34.03 47.82
N ARG A 685 15.05 35.21 47.52
CA ARG A 685 15.31 36.46 48.26
C ARG A 685 14.61 36.52 49.63
N PHE A 686 13.69 35.60 49.93
CA PHE A 686 12.96 35.52 51.20
C PHE A 686 13.25 34.25 52.04
N GLY A 687 14.24 33.43 51.63
CA GLY A 687 14.91 32.47 52.52
C GLY A 687 14.14 31.20 52.89
N PHE A 688 14.00 30.26 51.94
CA PHE A 688 13.58 28.88 52.19
C PHE A 688 14.65 27.86 51.74
N PRO A 689 14.72 26.64 52.34
CA PRO A 689 15.90 25.77 52.25
C PRO A 689 16.00 24.91 50.97
N GLN A 690 17.20 24.42 50.66
CA GLN A 690 17.55 23.63 49.47
C GLN A 690 17.71 22.12 49.74
N GLN A 691 17.62 21.30 48.68
CA GLN A 691 18.23 19.97 48.51
C GLN A 691 18.66 19.79 47.02
N PRO A 692 19.55 18.83 46.66
CA PRO A 692 20.74 19.17 45.86
C PRO A 692 20.71 18.94 44.34
N LEU A 693 21.68 19.60 43.70
CA LEU A 693 21.86 19.85 42.26
C LEU A 693 22.90 18.89 41.64
N PHE A 694 22.55 17.63 41.32
CA PHE A 694 23.49 16.69 40.67
C PHE A 694 22.88 15.58 39.77
N LYS A 695 21.64 15.73 39.28
CA LYS A 695 20.99 14.71 38.41
C LYS A 695 20.82 15.12 36.93
N THR A 696 21.42 16.23 36.51
CA THR A 696 21.18 16.90 35.21
C THR A 696 22.39 16.90 34.26
N LEU A 697 23.30 15.92 34.37
CA LEU A 697 24.49 15.84 33.51
C LEU A 697 24.75 14.40 32.99
N PHE A 698 23.72 13.80 32.36
CA PHE A 698 23.76 12.57 31.53
C PHE A 698 24.03 11.26 32.34
N PRO A 699 23.67 10.02 31.88
CA PRO A 699 23.60 9.61 30.46
C PRO A 699 22.53 8.57 29.98
N SER A 700 22.49 8.46 28.64
CA SER A 700 22.30 7.24 27.81
C SER A 700 20.99 6.46 27.69
N ALA A 701 20.73 6.14 26.42
CA ALA A 701 19.81 5.14 25.89
C ALA A 701 20.15 3.67 26.24
N HIS A 702 19.12 2.81 26.21
CA HIS A 702 19.01 1.34 25.99
C HIS A 702 17.64 0.94 26.63
N ASN A 703 16.82 -0.04 26.21
CA ASN A 703 16.84 -1.17 25.27
C ASN A 703 15.40 -1.28 24.67
N LEU A 704 15.07 -1.87 23.51
CA LEU A 704 15.64 -2.94 22.68
C LEU A 704 15.61 -4.36 23.31
N LEU A 705 14.45 -5.00 23.21
CA LEU A 705 14.22 -6.46 23.26
C LEU A 705 13.05 -6.74 22.30
N PHE A 706 13.06 -7.74 21.42
CA PHE A 706 13.89 -8.95 21.37
C PHE A 706 15.31 -8.75 20.82
N ALA A 707 16.28 -9.31 21.55
CA ALA A 707 17.65 -9.46 21.07
C ALA A 707 17.76 -10.72 20.21
N GLY A 708 18.54 -10.64 19.13
CA GLY A 708 19.11 -11.80 18.44
C GLY A 708 20.59 -11.88 18.79
N ASP A 709 21.08 -13.11 18.94
CA ASP A 709 22.37 -13.46 19.54
C ASP A 709 23.59 -12.67 19.03
N ASP A 710 24.36 -12.13 19.98
CA ASP A 710 25.82 -12.13 19.95
C ASP A 710 26.27 -12.45 21.40
N GLU A 711 27.03 -13.54 21.58
CA GLU A 711 27.50 -13.98 22.90
C GLU A 711 28.63 -13.08 23.40
N ASP A 712 28.44 -12.37 24.52
CA ASP A 712 29.40 -12.23 25.65
C ASP A 712 28.93 -11.16 26.68
N ASP A 713 29.35 -11.35 27.94
CA ASP A 713 29.36 -10.41 29.08
C ASP A 713 28.08 -10.22 29.97
N GLU A 714 28.01 -11.05 31.01
CA GLU A 714 27.70 -10.73 32.42
C GLU A 714 26.57 -9.71 32.77
N GLY A 715 25.35 -10.25 32.90
CA GLY A 715 24.50 -10.08 34.10
C GLY A 715 24.20 -8.68 34.67
N PHE A 716 23.05 -8.10 34.28
CA PHE A 716 22.29 -7.21 35.17
C PHE A 716 20.77 -7.34 34.95
N GLY A 717 20.07 -7.98 35.88
CA GLY A 717 18.61 -8.10 35.85
C GLY A 717 17.92 -6.83 36.34
N PHE A 718 16.83 -6.43 35.68
CA PHE A 718 15.91 -5.38 36.13
C PHE A 718 14.46 -5.90 36.05
N GLU A 719 13.63 -5.54 37.03
CA GLU A 719 12.24 -5.99 37.10
C GLU A 719 11.38 -5.38 35.97
N PRO A 720 10.40 -6.11 35.41
CA PRO A 720 9.45 -5.58 34.44
C PRO A 720 8.51 -4.55 35.08
N SER A 721 8.03 -3.59 34.28
CA SER A 721 7.07 -2.60 34.78
C SER A 721 5.74 -3.26 35.16
N SER A 722 5.04 -2.72 36.16
CA SER A 722 3.76 -3.27 36.63
C SER A 722 2.60 -3.15 35.63
N LEU A 723 2.84 -2.53 34.47
CA LEU A 723 1.86 -2.32 33.39
C LEU A 723 2.08 -3.24 32.17
N ASP A 724 3.22 -3.92 32.04
CA ASP A 724 3.48 -4.85 30.94
C ASP A 724 2.84 -6.24 31.17
N VAL A 725 2.78 -6.66 32.44
CA VAL A 725 2.28 -7.99 32.87
C VAL A 725 0.85 -8.30 32.36
N PRO A 726 -0.13 -7.38 32.37
CA PRO A 726 -1.48 -7.65 31.86
C PRO A 726 -1.53 -7.92 30.35
N PHE A 727 -0.70 -7.24 29.54
CA PHE A 727 -0.75 -7.39 28.08
C PHE A 727 -0.08 -8.69 27.61
N GLU A 728 1.05 -9.08 28.20
CA GLU A 728 1.69 -10.36 27.90
C GLU A 728 0.81 -11.55 28.34
N THR A 729 0.12 -11.41 29.49
CA THR A 729 -0.89 -12.39 29.94
C THR A 729 -2.03 -12.53 28.92
N LEU A 730 -2.64 -11.41 28.51
CA LEU A 730 -3.71 -11.38 27.49
C LEU A 730 -3.26 -11.94 26.14
N SER A 731 -2.03 -11.64 25.72
CA SER A 731 -1.43 -12.13 24.48
C SER A 731 -1.22 -13.64 24.53
N ALA A 732 -0.73 -14.16 25.65
CA ALA A 732 -0.59 -15.59 25.89
C ALA A 732 -1.94 -16.31 25.88
N ASP A 733 -2.96 -15.77 26.56
CA ASP A 733 -4.32 -16.32 26.51
C ASP A 733 -4.86 -16.39 25.07
N TYR A 734 -4.78 -15.27 24.35
CA TYR A 734 -5.34 -15.16 23.02
C TYR A 734 -4.61 -16.04 21.98
N LEU A 735 -3.29 -16.19 22.06
CA LEU A 735 -2.52 -17.12 21.22
C LEU A 735 -2.78 -18.58 21.58
N THR A 736 -2.97 -18.88 22.87
CA THR A 736 -3.29 -20.23 23.36
C THR A 736 -4.58 -20.77 22.73
N LEU A 737 -5.51 -19.91 22.29
CA LEU A 737 -6.71 -20.33 21.55
C LEU A 737 -6.41 -21.09 20.25
N SER A 738 -5.20 -20.97 19.68
CA SER A 738 -4.77 -21.81 18.56
C SER A 738 -4.81 -23.31 18.88
N TYR A 739 -4.65 -23.67 20.16
CA TYR A 739 -4.87 -25.03 20.69
C TYR A 739 -6.24 -25.60 20.27
N PHE A 740 -7.29 -24.77 20.20
CA PHE A 740 -8.61 -25.22 19.77
C PHE A 740 -8.55 -25.81 18.34
N LEU A 741 -7.99 -25.07 17.37
CA LEU A 741 -7.85 -25.56 16.01
C LEU A 741 -6.96 -26.81 15.96
N LEU A 742 -5.87 -26.83 16.74
CA LEU A 742 -4.88 -27.91 16.77
C LEU A 742 -5.38 -29.21 17.40
N HIS A 743 -6.33 -29.19 18.32
CA HIS A 743 -6.78 -30.39 19.04
C HIS A 743 -8.26 -30.75 18.87
N ILE A 744 -9.10 -29.80 18.44
CA ILE A 744 -10.58 -29.96 18.38
C ILE A 744 -11.10 -29.55 17.00
N GLY A 745 -10.80 -28.32 16.55
CA GLY A 745 -11.36 -27.72 15.35
C GLY A 745 -11.05 -28.48 14.06
N TRP A 746 -9.85 -29.06 13.93
CA TRP A 746 -9.52 -29.91 12.78
C TRP A 746 -10.29 -31.24 12.77
N LYS A 747 -10.69 -31.75 13.95
CA LYS A 747 -11.49 -32.98 14.06
C LYS A 747 -12.92 -32.72 13.62
N ASP A 748 -13.52 -31.64 14.11
CA ASP A 748 -14.83 -31.16 13.66
C ASP A 748 -14.84 -30.92 12.14
N LEU A 749 -13.79 -30.28 11.61
CA LEU A 749 -13.57 -30.15 10.17
C LEU A 749 -13.51 -31.52 9.46
N SER A 750 -12.75 -32.49 9.99
CA SER A 750 -12.64 -33.82 9.39
C SER A 750 -14.00 -34.55 9.32
N THR A 751 -14.88 -34.35 10.32
CA THR A 751 -16.26 -34.90 10.29
C THR A 751 -17.15 -34.24 9.23
N ARG A 752 -16.83 -33.02 8.78
CA ARG A 752 -17.46 -32.35 7.63
C ARG A 752 -16.83 -32.76 6.30
N VAL A 753 -15.53 -33.01 6.26
CA VAL A 753 -14.82 -33.51 5.06
C VAL A 753 -15.25 -34.94 4.70
N GLN A 754 -15.40 -35.83 5.69
CA GLN A 754 -15.65 -37.26 5.44
C GLN A 754 -16.92 -37.53 4.61
N PRO A 755 -18.12 -36.98 4.93
CA PRO A 755 -19.33 -37.18 4.12
C PRO A 755 -19.18 -36.68 2.69
N ALA A 756 -18.53 -35.53 2.49
CA ALA A 756 -18.29 -34.97 1.15
C ALA A 756 -17.37 -35.87 0.30
N VAL A 757 -16.35 -36.48 0.91
CA VAL A 757 -15.48 -37.47 0.26
C VAL A 757 -16.24 -38.76 -0.04
N GLU A 758 -17.06 -39.24 0.89
CA GLU A 758 -17.88 -40.45 0.72
C GLU A 758 -18.88 -40.30 -0.43
N GLU A 759 -19.58 -39.16 -0.52
CA GLU A 759 -20.55 -38.87 -1.59
C GLU A 759 -19.87 -38.74 -2.97
N VAL A 760 -18.76 -37.99 -3.07
CA VAL A 760 -18.05 -37.79 -4.35
C VAL A 760 -17.41 -39.09 -4.87
N LEU A 761 -16.92 -39.93 -3.96
CA LEU A 761 -16.27 -41.20 -4.31
C LEU A 761 -17.21 -42.41 -4.24
N GLU A 762 -18.52 -42.20 -4.04
CA GLU A 762 -19.52 -43.27 -4.08
C GLU A 762 -19.55 -43.90 -5.49
N GLY A 763 -19.63 -45.23 -5.56
CA GLY A 763 -19.60 -45.97 -6.84
C GLY A 763 -18.25 -45.94 -7.59
N VAL A 764 -17.32 -45.05 -7.25
CA VAL A 764 -16.02 -44.95 -7.94
C VAL A 764 -15.13 -46.16 -7.60
N SER A 765 -14.90 -46.99 -8.62
CA SER A 765 -14.04 -48.18 -8.53
C SER A 765 -12.55 -47.83 -8.48
N LEU A 766 -11.78 -48.62 -7.72
CA LEU A 766 -10.32 -48.57 -7.67
C LEU A 766 -9.64 -48.84 -9.02
N LYS A 767 -10.36 -49.49 -9.95
CA LYS A 767 -9.90 -49.78 -11.32
C LYS A 767 -10.15 -48.63 -12.31
N THR A 768 -10.95 -47.63 -11.93
CA THR A 768 -11.26 -46.47 -12.78
C THR A 768 -9.96 -45.76 -13.18
N ARG A 769 -9.79 -45.47 -14.47
CA ARG A 769 -8.66 -44.69 -14.98
C ARG A 769 -9.03 -43.22 -15.04
N LEU A 770 -8.32 -42.39 -14.28
CA LEU A 770 -8.50 -40.95 -14.17
C LEU A 770 -7.30 -40.23 -14.80
N SER A 771 -7.51 -39.05 -15.38
CA SER A 771 -6.45 -38.11 -15.82
C SER A 771 -6.11 -37.09 -14.71
N LYS A 772 -5.06 -36.26 -14.91
CA LYS A 772 -4.77 -35.08 -14.03
C LYS A 772 -6.03 -34.23 -13.83
N THR A 773 -6.76 -33.96 -14.93
CA THR A 773 -7.99 -33.15 -14.90
C THR A 773 -9.17 -33.82 -14.18
N ASP A 774 -9.28 -35.15 -14.22
CA ASP A 774 -10.33 -35.87 -13.49
C ASP A 774 -10.07 -35.86 -11.97
N VAL A 775 -8.81 -36.02 -11.54
CA VAL A 775 -8.44 -35.96 -10.11
C VAL A 775 -8.64 -34.55 -9.57
N HIS A 776 -8.21 -33.53 -10.32
CA HIS A 776 -8.40 -32.13 -9.98
C HIS A 776 -9.88 -31.77 -9.83
N ARG A 777 -10.73 -32.22 -10.76
CA ARG A 777 -12.19 -32.07 -10.65
C ARG A 777 -12.74 -32.76 -9.40
N VAL A 778 -12.36 -34.02 -9.13
CA VAL A 778 -12.81 -34.75 -7.92
C VAL A 778 -12.48 -33.97 -6.64
N LEU A 779 -11.27 -33.40 -6.54
CA LEU A 779 -10.87 -32.60 -5.38
C LEU A 779 -11.69 -31.29 -5.28
N LYS A 780 -11.95 -30.60 -6.40
CA LYS A 780 -12.79 -29.39 -6.41
C LYS A 780 -14.27 -29.69 -6.13
N ASP A 781 -14.80 -30.83 -6.58
CA ASP A 781 -16.17 -31.28 -6.29
C ASP A 781 -16.36 -31.64 -4.80
N ILE A 782 -15.30 -32.11 -4.12
CA ILE A 782 -15.27 -32.32 -2.66
C ILE A 782 -15.23 -30.96 -1.94
N MET A 783 -14.32 -30.06 -2.32
CA MET A 783 -14.21 -28.71 -1.73
C MET A 783 -15.51 -27.89 -1.87
N GLN A 784 -16.17 -27.97 -3.04
CA GLN A 784 -17.40 -27.22 -3.27
C GLN A 784 -18.51 -27.67 -2.32
N ARG A 785 -18.64 -28.98 -2.04
CA ARG A 785 -19.56 -29.50 -1.02
C ARG A 785 -19.20 -28.99 0.36
N ILE A 786 -17.91 -29.09 0.74
CA ILE A 786 -17.43 -28.61 2.04
C ILE A 786 -17.77 -27.11 2.21
N SER A 787 -17.56 -26.26 1.20
CA SER A 787 -17.86 -24.82 1.28
C SER A 787 -19.36 -24.51 1.42
N LEU A 788 -20.26 -25.34 0.86
CA LEU A 788 -21.71 -25.16 0.96
C LEU A 788 -22.30 -25.38 2.37
N ASP A 789 -21.65 -26.20 3.20
CA ASP A 789 -22.15 -26.60 4.54
C ASP A 789 -22.01 -25.53 5.65
N GLY A 790 -21.80 -24.26 5.28
CA GLY A 790 -21.82 -23.09 6.20
C GLY A 790 -20.45 -22.53 6.59
N SER A 791 -20.40 -21.69 7.62
CA SER A 791 -19.19 -20.95 8.01
C SER A 791 -18.06 -21.83 8.56
N PHE A 792 -16.82 -21.31 8.53
CA PHE A 792 -15.60 -21.96 9.03
C PHE A 792 -15.08 -21.36 10.36
N ASP A 793 -15.61 -20.22 10.80
CA ASP A 793 -15.30 -19.58 12.10
C ASP A 793 -15.36 -20.59 13.27
N SER A 794 -16.33 -21.49 13.20
CA SER A 794 -16.62 -22.47 14.24
C SER A 794 -15.59 -23.60 14.39
N PHE A 795 -14.63 -23.72 13.46
CA PHE A 795 -13.46 -24.60 13.56
C PHE A 795 -12.20 -23.86 14.04
N LEU A 796 -12.20 -22.52 13.96
CA LEU A 796 -11.05 -21.67 14.27
C LEU A 796 -11.01 -21.28 15.75
N LEU A 797 -12.18 -21.02 16.35
CA LEU A 797 -12.31 -20.54 17.72
C LEU A 797 -13.39 -21.31 18.49
N PRO A 798 -13.24 -21.49 19.82
CA PRO A 798 -14.27 -22.05 20.69
C PRO A 798 -15.62 -21.34 20.56
N ARG A 799 -16.73 -22.09 20.67
CA ARG A 799 -18.09 -21.54 20.48
C ARG A 799 -18.69 -20.91 21.75
N SER A 800 -18.37 -21.43 22.94
CA SER A 800 -18.88 -20.95 24.23
C SER A 800 -17.75 -20.46 25.14
N GLU A 801 -18.06 -19.57 26.09
CA GLU A 801 -17.14 -19.08 27.11
C GLU A 801 -16.58 -20.23 27.99
N GLU A 802 -17.41 -21.21 28.33
CA GLU A 802 -17.00 -22.45 29.00
C GLU A 802 -15.93 -23.22 28.19
N MET A 803 -16.05 -23.28 26.86
CA MET A 803 -15.07 -23.93 26.00
C MET A 803 -13.80 -23.10 25.85
N VAL A 804 -13.88 -21.76 25.92
CA VAL A 804 -12.71 -20.87 25.99
C VAL A 804 -11.90 -21.17 27.25
N GLY A 805 -12.53 -21.16 28.43
CA GLY A 805 -11.85 -21.48 29.70
C GLY A 805 -11.18 -22.85 29.69
N ASN A 806 -11.90 -23.89 29.24
CA ASN A 806 -11.34 -25.24 29.11
C ASN A 806 -10.12 -25.29 28.15
N VAL A 807 -10.14 -24.57 27.02
CA VAL A 807 -9.02 -24.53 26.08
C VAL A 807 -7.80 -23.80 26.67
N LEU A 808 -8.02 -22.72 27.42
CA LEU A 808 -6.93 -22.01 28.12
C LEU A 808 -6.25 -22.91 29.16
N VAL A 809 -7.04 -23.60 29.99
CA VAL A 809 -6.52 -24.54 31.00
C VAL A 809 -5.77 -25.71 30.35
N LEU A 810 -6.30 -26.30 29.27
CA LEU A 810 -5.62 -27.36 28.51
C LEU A 810 -4.34 -26.88 27.82
N GLY A 811 -4.28 -25.60 27.45
CA GLY A 811 -3.08 -24.94 26.96
C GLY A 811 -2.08 -24.49 28.04
N GLY A 812 -2.32 -24.81 29.31
CA GLY A 812 -1.40 -24.52 30.41
C GLY A 812 -1.52 -23.12 31.01
N ARG A 813 -2.70 -22.49 30.90
CA ARG A 813 -3.02 -21.20 31.55
C ARG A 813 -3.75 -21.43 32.87
N ASP A 814 -3.60 -20.50 33.81
CA ASP A 814 -4.24 -20.56 35.13
C ASP A 814 -5.78 -20.44 35.05
N ASP A 815 -6.48 -21.06 36.00
CA ASP A 815 -7.95 -21.02 36.12
C ASP A 815 -8.41 -19.64 36.62
N HIS A 816 -8.57 -18.72 35.67
CA HIS A 816 -9.00 -17.34 35.88
C HIS A 816 -10.15 -17.02 34.92
N ASP A 817 -11.16 -16.29 35.41
CA ASP A 817 -12.27 -15.80 34.57
C ASP A 817 -11.68 -15.04 33.36
N PRO A 818 -12.09 -15.36 32.12
CA PRO A 818 -11.56 -14.72 30.93
C PRO A 818 -11.77 -13.20 31.03
N SER A 819 -10.67 -12.44 30.92
CA SER A 819 -10.75 -10.99 31.05
C SER A 819 -11.70 -10.39 30.01
N SER A 820 -12.39 -9.30 30.37
CA SER A 820 -13.28 -8.58 29.43
C SER A 820 -12.58 -8.18 28.13
N SER A 821 -11.27 -7.96 28.18
CA SER A 821 -10.42 -7.66 27.03
C SER A 821 -10.23 -8.86 26.09
N LEU A 822 -10.13 -10.08 26.63
CA LEU A 822 -10.06 -11.31 25.83
C LEU A 822 -11.38 -11.56 25.09
N ASP A 823 -12.50 -11.26 25.74
CA ASP A 823 -13.83 -11.31 25.13
C ASP A 823 -13.99 -10.32 23.96
N GLU A 824 -13.41 -9.13 24.06
CA GLU A 824 -13.39 -8.15 22.96
C GLU A 824 -12.54 -8.65 21.78
N LEU A 825 -11.36 -9.21 22.03
CA LEU A 825 -10.53 -9.87 21.02
C LEU A 825 -11.26 -11.02 20.32
N LEU A 826 -11.94 -11.87 21.09
CA LEU A 826 -12.75 -12.98 20.58
C LEU A 826 -13.91 -12.49 19.71
N LYS A 827 -14.60 -11.42 20.11
CA LYS A 827 -15.66 -10.78 19.32
C LYS A 827 -15.13 -10.22 18.00
N GLU A 828 -14.00 -9.51 18.00
CA GLU A 828 -13.39 -9.02 16.76
C GLU A 828 -12.96 -10.19 15.84
N SER A 829 -12.28 -11.19 16.40
CA SER A 829 -11.77 -12.35 15.66
C SER A 829 -12.91 -13.12 14.99
N ARG A 830 -14.00 -13.40 15.73
CA ARG A 830 -15.20 -14.04 15.17
C ARG A 830 -15.84 -13.18 14.07
N ALA A 831 -15.87 -11.85 14.21
CA ALA A 831 -16.37 -10.95 13.16
C ALA A 831 -15.49 -10.95 11.91
N ILE A 832 -14.16 -11.10 12.06
CA ILE A 832 -13.21 -11.27 10.95
C ILE A 832 -13.46 -12.61 10.23
N PHE A 833 -13.51 -13.72 10.96
CA PHE A 833 -13.69 -15.06 10.37
C PHE A 833 -15.10 -15.31 9.82
N SER A 834 -16.11 -14.59 10.31
CA SER A 834 -17.47 -14.59 9.74
C SER A 834 -17.63 -13.65 8.54
N SER A 835 -16.59 -12.90 8.17
CA SER A 835 -16.67 -11.92 7.09
C SER A 835 -16.59 -12.58 5.71
N ARG A 836 -17.26 -11.97 4.73
CA ARG A 836 -17.11 -12.36 3.32
C ARG A 836 -15.66 -12.27 2.83
N VAL A 837 -14.89 -11.30 3.33
CA VAL A 837 -13.47 -11.14 2.99
C VAL A 837 -12.67 -12.38 3.37
N PHE A 838 -12.92 -12.95 4.56
CA PHE A 838 -12.30 -14.20 4.98
C PHE A 838 -12.77 -15.41 4.15
N SER A 839 -14.06 -15.49 3.82
CA SER A 839 -14.60 -16.57 2.97
C SER A 839 -13.98 -16.56 1.56
N ASP A 840 -13.96 -15.41 0.90
CA ASP A 840 -13.41 -15.24 -0.45
C ASP A 840 -11.87 -15.51 -0.45
N LEU A 841 -11.17 -15.18 0.64
CA LEU A 841 -9.75 -15.52 0.85
C LEU A 841 -9.52 -17.02 1.05
N LEU A 842 -10.31 -17.66 1.92
CA LEU A 842 -10.19 -19.10 2.21
C LEU A 842 -10.41 -19.92 0.94
N ASP A 843 -11.44 -19.60 0.15
CA ASP A 843 -11.68 -20.26 -1.13
C ASP A 843 -10.51 -20.07 -2.11
N SER A 844 -9.91 -18.87 -2.20
CA SER A 844 -8.71 -18.61 -3.03
C SER A 844 -7.49 -19.43 -2.57
N CYS A 845 -7.26 -19.50 -1.27
CA CYS A 845 -6.15 -20.23 -0.67
C CYS A 845 -6.27 -21.75 -0.83
N VAL A 846 -7.45 -22.33 -0.56
CA VAL A 846 -7.70 -23.78 -0.70
C VAL A 846 -7.68 -24.20 -2.18
N ASN A 847 -8.19 -23.37 -3.10
CA ASN A 847 -8.06 -23.64 -4.55
C ASN A 847 -6.59 -23.66 -5.00
N TRP A 848 -5.81 -22.66 -4.57
CA TRP A 848 -4.37 -22.62 -4.85
C TRP A 848 -3.62 -23.82 -4.26
N ALA A 849 -4.00 -24.28 -3.06
CA ALA A 849 -3.41 -25.46 -2.43
C ALA A 849 -3.69 -26.76 -3.22
N VAL A 850 -4.89 -26.91 -3.80
CA VAL A 850 -5.19 -28.04 -4.71
C VAL A 850 -4.45 -27.92 -6.03
N ASP A 851 -4.33 -26.72 -6.60
CA ASP A 851 -3.54 -26.51 -7.81
C ASP A 851 -2.05 -26.87 -7.56
N SER A 852 -1.49 -26.45 -6.41
CA SER A 852 -0.15 -26.80 -5.94
C SER A 852 0.05 -28.31 -5.74
N LEU A 853 -0.88 -29.01 -5.08
CA LEU A 853 -0.91 -30.47 -4.98
C LEU A 853 -0.82 -31.15 -6.35
N MET A 854 -1.62 -30.70 -7.32
CA MET A 854 -1.64 -31.30 -8.65
C MET A 854 -0.34 -31.09 -9.42
N ASP A 855 0.37 -29.98 -9.17
CA ASP A 855 1.67 -29.71 -9.76
C ASP A 855 2.80 -30.46 -9.04
N SER A 856 2.73 -30.65 -7.71
CA SER A 856 3.64 -31.56 -6.99
C SER A 856 3.55 -33.00 -7.53
N LEU A 857 2.33 -33.51 -7.74
CA LEU A 857 2.09 -34.86 -8.24
C LEU A 857 2.64 -35.09 -9.67
N GLU A 858 2.67 -34.04 -10.50
CA GLU A 858 3.27 -34.07 -11.84
C GLU A 858 4.80 -33.95 -11.76
N ALA A 859 5.31 -33.03 -10.95
CA ALA A 859 6.74 -32.74 -10.81
C ALA A 859 7.55 -33.91 -10.23
N GLU A 860 6.97 -34.72 -9.34
CA GLU A 860 7.63 -35.93 -8.83
C GLU A 860 7.79 -37.03 -9.90
N GLY A 861 7.17 -36.90 -11.08
CA GLY A 861 7.24 -37.86 -12.19
C GLY A 861 6.58 -39.21 -11.89
N ARG A 862 5.87 -39.34 -10.75
CA ARG A 862 5.29 -40.60 -10.26
C ARG A 862 3.98 -40.96 -10.95
N ILE A 863 3.20 -39.96 -11.37
CA ILE A 863 1.91 -40.10 -12.08
C ILE A 863 1.78 -38.94 -13.08
N PHE A 864 1.04 -39.13 -14.16
CA PHE A 864 0.66 -38.09 -15.14
C PHE A 864 1.78 -37.44 -15.97
N ALA A 865 3.04 -37.90 -15.85
CA ALA A 865 4.15 -37.44 -16.68
C ALA A 865 3.81 -37.52 -18.19
N PRO A 866 4.14 -36.49 -18.99
CA PRO A 866 3.81 -36.45 -20.41
C PRO A 866 4.58 -37.54 -21.18
N GLY A 867 3.83 -38.53 -21.69
CA GLY A 867 4.34 -39.48 -22.68
C GLY A 867 4.32 -38.88 -24.08
N ASP A 868 4.99 -39.54 -25.03
CA ASP A 868 5.12 -39.12 -26.44
C ASP A 868 3.83 -39.35 -27.27
N GLU A 869 2.67 -39.46 -26.61
CA GLU A 869 1.36 -39.77 -27.21
C GLU A 869 0.38 -38.58 -27.09
N THR A 870 -0.57 -38.50 -28.02
CA THR A 870 -1.47 -37.35 -28.20
C THR A 870 -2.63 -37.26 -27.19
N GLU A 871 -2.74 -38.17 -26.23
CA GLU A 871 -3.78 -38.16 -25.18
C GLU A 871 -3.17 -38.02 -23.77
N PRO A 872 -3.85 -37.30 -22.85
CA PRO A 872 -3.35 -37.15 -21.49
C PRO A 872 -3.33 -38.50 -20.75
N PRO A 873 -2.22 -38.85 -20.07
CA PRO A 873 -2.05 -40.15 -19.43
C PRO A 873 -3.15 -40.41 -18.39
N ARG A 874 -3.78 -41.59 -18.46
CA ARG A 874 -4.84 -42.01 -17.51
C ARG A 874 -4.39 -43.18 -16.65
N VAL A 875 -4.36 -42.94 -15.33
CA VAL A 875 -3.83 -43.88 -14.32
C VAL A 875 -4.96 -44.40 -13.44
N ARG A 876 -4.84 -45.64 -12.95
CA ARG A 876 -5.87 -46.26 -12.09
C ARG A 876 -5.93 -45.54 -10.75
N LEU A 877 -7.14 -45.30 -10.21
CA LEU A 877 -7.33 -44.69 -8.89
C LEU A 877 -6.48 -45.34 -7.79
N ALA A 878 -6.39 -46.68 -7.75
CA ALA A 878 -5.55 -47.41 -6.80
C ALA A 878 -4.05 -47.01 -6.82
N SER A 879 -3.53 -46.55 -7.96
CA SER A 879 -2.15 -46.09 -8.11
C SER A 879 -1.96 -44.62 -7.69
N ILE A 880 -3.04 -43.85 -7.56
CA ILE A 880 -3.04 -42.44 -7.17
C ILE A 880 -3.08 -42.28 -5.64
N LEU A 881 -3.65 -43.25 -4.92
CA LEU A 881 -3.73 -43.24 -3.46
C LEU A 881 -2.35 -43.13 -2.77
N PRO A 882 -1.29 -43.87 -3.15
CA PRO A 882 -0.01 -43.78 -2.43
C PRO A 882 0.68 -42.41 -2.59
N PRO A 883 0.74 -41.77 -3.78
CA PRO A 883 1.28 -40.41 -3.88
C PRO A 883 0.43 -39.34 -3.19
N LEU A 884 -0.91 -39.45 -3.18
CA LEU A 884 -1.77 -38.56 -2.38
C LEU A 884 -1.45 -38.70 -0.87
N ALA A 885 -1.39 -39.93 -0.37
CA ALA A 885 -1.04 -40.22 1.03
C ALA A 885 0.36 -39.73 1.40
N SER A 886 1.34 -39.88 0.49
CA SER A 886 2.70 -39.37 0.66
C SER A 886 2.75 -37.85 0.64
N TRP A 887 2.00 -37.19 -0.24
CA TRP A 887 1.95 -35.73 -0.31
C TRP A 887 1.35 -35.15 0.97
N SER A 888 0.21 -35.68 1.44
CA SER A 888 -0.42 -35.18 2.68
C SER A 888 0.51 -35.34 3.88
N ARG A 889 1.23 -36.48 3.96
CA ARG A 889 2.24 -36.73 4.99
C ARG A 889 3.42 -35.77 4.90
N ASN A 890 3.92 -35.50 3.69
CA ASN A 890 5.02 -34.55 3.49
C ASN A 890 4.60 -33.13 3.88
N CYS A 891 3.41 -32.65 3.49
CA CYS A 891 2.94 -31.31 3.86
C CYS A 891 2.76 -31.09 5.37
N LEU A 892 2.46 -32.16 6.13
CA LEU A 892 2.31 -32.14 7.58
C LEU A 892 3.64 -32.29 8.35
N LEU A 893 4.69 -32.82 7.73
CA LEU A 893 5.98 -33.11 8.38
C LEU A 893 7.17 -32.30 7.83
N ALA A 894 7.01 -31.62 6.69
CA ALA A 894 8.06 -30.81 6.08
C ALA A 894 8.26 -29.50 6.85
N LEU A 895 9.51 -29.24 7.23
CA LEU A 895 9.97 -27.98 7.80
C LEU A 895 11.18 -27.50 6.99
N PRO A 896 11.08 -26.38 6.25
CA PRO A 896 9.88 -25.55 6.05
C PRO A 896 8.81 -26.27 5.18
N SER A 897 7.55 -25.89 5.35
CA SER A 897 6.43 -26.43 4.58
C SER A 897 6.13 -25.54 3.36
N GLU A 898 6.46 -26.02 2.16
CA GLU A 898 6.23 -25.32 0.89
C GLU A 898 4.76 -24.87 0.71
N LEU A 899 3.82 -25.63 1.29
CA LEU A 899 2.40 -25.29 1.25
C LEU A 899 2.07 -24.07 2.13
N ALA A 900 2.56 -24.04 3.37
CA ALA A 900 2.35 -22.92 4.29
C ALA A 900 3.08 -21.66 3.81
N ASP A 901 4.34 -21.79 3.37
CA ASP A 901 5.10 -20.67 2.81
C ASP A 901 4.42 -20.07 1.57
N GLY A 902 3.93 -20.91 0.66
CA GLY A 902 3.21 -20.45 -0.53
C GLY A 902 1.88 -19.77 -0.20
N LEU A 903 1.14 -20.26 0.81
CA LEU A 903 -0.08 -19.62 1.32
C LEU A 903 0.18 -18.24 1.91
N LEU A 904 1.24 -18.08 2.71
CA LEU A 904 1.63 -16.81 3.32
C LEU A 904 2.26 -15.84 2.30
N ALA A 905 2.86 -16.35 1.24
CA ALA A 905 3.40 -15.54 0.13
C ALA A 905 2.33 -14.96 -0.81
N LYS A 906 1.09 -15.48 -0.81
CA LYS A 906 -0.01 -14.97 -1.64
C LYS A 906 -0.31 -13.50 -1.36
N ASN A 907 -0.62 -12.75 -2.41
CA ASN A 907 -0.92 -11.32 -2.30
C ASN A 907 -2.26 -11.07 -1.59
N GLU A 908 -3.21 -11.99 -1.74
CA GLU A 908 -4.51 -11.96 -1.05
C GLU A 908 -4.32 -12.09 0.47
N THR A 909 -3.45 -12.99 0.92
CA THR A 909 -3.09 -13.19 2.33
C THR A 909 -2.44 -11.93 2.93
N ARG A 910 -1.51 -11.30 2.20
CA ARG A 910 -0.90 -10.02 2.61
C ARG A 910 -1.88 -8.84 2.62
N THR A 911 -2.82 -8.82 1.67
CA THR A 911 -3.89 -7.81 1.63
C THR A 911 -4.83 -7.97 2.83
N PHE A 912 -5.10 -9.21 3.24
CA PHE A 912 -5.92 -9.51 4.42
C PHE A 912 -5.24 -9.11 5.74
N SER A 913 -3.94 -9.38 5.92
CA SER A 913 -3.22 -8.88 7.11
C SER A 913 -3.11 -7.37 7.13
N ALA A 914 -2.85 -6.72 5.99
CA ALA A 914 -2.90 -5.26 5.88
C ALA A 914 -4.29 -4.68 6.23
N TRP A 915 -5.39 -5.36 5.84
CA TRP A 915 -6.76 -4.95 6.19
C TRP A 915 -7.07 -5.10 7.69
N ILE A 916 -6.61 -6.18 8.34
CA ILE A 916 -6.74 -6.35 9.81
C ILE A 916 -5.94 -5.28 10.55
N TRP A 917 -4.74 -4.96 10.05
CA TRP A 917 -3.87 -3.94 10.62
C TRP A 917 -4.50 -2.55 10.51
N ALA A 918 -4.94 -2.14 9.31
CA ALA A 918 -5.46 -0.79 9.02
C ALA A 918 -6.67 -0.36 9.87
N LYS A 919 -7.36 -1.28 10.56
CA LYS A 919 -8.43 -0.93 11.52
C LYS A 919 -7.96 -0.04 12.68
N PHE A 920 -6.66 0.02 13.00
CA PHE A 920 -6.16 0.88 14.09
C PHE A 920 -6.50 2.35 13.90
N GLU A 921 -6.71 2.82 12.65
CA GLU A 921 -7.10 4.21 12.35
C GLU A 921 -8.47 4.61 12.94
N SER A 922 -9.22 3.65 13.48
CA SER A 922 -10.47 3.87 14.23
C SER A 922 -10.34 3.71 15.75
N GLU A 923 -9.17 3.28 16.25
CA GLU A 923 -8.87 2.97 17.65
C GLU A 923 -7.86 3.95 18.30
N VAL A 924 -7.21 4.78 17.47
CA VAL A 924 -6.31 5.90 17.82
C VAL A 924 -7.08 7.21 17.68
#